data_AF-A0A928H770-F1
#
_entry.id   AF-A0A928H770-F1
#
_cell.length_a   1.000
_cell.length_b   1.000
_cell.length_c   1.000
_cell.angle_alpha   90.00
_cell.angle_beta   90.00
_cell.angle_gamma   90.00
#
_symmetry.space_group_name_H-M   'P 1'
#
loop_
_entity.id
_entity.type
_entity.pdbx_description
1 polymer ?
#
loop_
_entity_poly.entity_id
_entity_poly.type
_entity_poly.pdbx_seq_one_letter_code
_entity_poly.pdbx_strand_id
1 'polypeptide(L)'
;MAVLRSQARILLENKVKRHLARKDGKMKTGVVLVGVVALFAKAAGAAECPPGCRPYSRPAAEKRTLRSETVDRAVAAVAAKIGDQRIRKMFEACYPNTLDTTVKGKGYVITGDIDAMWLRDSGQQVWPYLRFAKDDPAVRNLVRDLLVRQFDCLLHDPYANAFYDDEKRESQWKSDKTEMKPGVHERKYELDSLCYPLRLAHGYWKATGDKTPFGDRWLDAVGTVLAAMREQQRKGGQRTSYRFERENAKATDTLTNAGWGPEVKPVGLIASAFRPSDDSCTYPFLVPSNFFAADVLEKTAEVLESANGAKRLADECRALAGEVREALRSHAVVKTEKYGEIYAFEVDGRGGALLMDDANAPSLLSLPYLCGVDKDDPVYLNTRRFVLSRDNPFWFEGKALKGIGSPHTEKGRVWPMSIIMRALTAQTSGEAKECLSALANCTAGTGFMHEGVDADDPAKYSRSWFAWANTLFGELVWNMVSRGEIEPPPNDLSSWVRPEIGTGGNGHAFPGAAYPFGLVQAGPDTGCDGWGHCSGYRFEEKEIKGFSQTHLSGTGCTDLGDFLFFPYCGPSREDGFSSDFDKGSETMEPGYYAVDLGRSRTRVEVSVSPHCAIYRFTFLDGGGANIMFDNQWAIGDPGRDQMHDVKISDDGRRRFEGEKRRWGWVHRTFAFSLEFDRDWSGFSDLPATGGRRDAGRRNFRFDMKRGETLTMKIGLSSVSPGKARRNLDAEIPGWDFAKTKADARAAWNGMLSKMTAKGGAAELETFYTALYHLFLQPVNMADVDGEYRGDEDIVKKSPCGEYYSTFSFWDTFRAANPLYTILVPEKIAPMVASCVEHQSIAGFLPIWALWGKDNQCMIGTHSIPLLADAYFKGLLGGNDPERVYRAIRATLRENHPRRQKENWDVLDRYGYYPFDKIRSESVSRLLECAYDDWCAAKMAKALGHADDARFFAKRAGYWKNVIDPSTGFARGRDSAGNWREPFNPFALGHDASRENDFTEGNSWQWTWHVLHDPEGLAAALGGKAKAASKLEALFAQPEKAEGMGFTSDVTGLIGQYAHGNEPGHHTAYLFRYFGKGWRTEELVREICDKFYRAAPDGLCGNEDCGQMSAWYLLSAAGFYPLNPASGEYVLGAPQLPKVSFDVGNGKRFTVLAKNLSRENKYVKSVRLNGRPLAGFVLRHKDVAKGGKLEFEMSSVRERKGGR
;
A
#
# COMPACT_ATOMS: atom_id res chain seq x y z
N MET A 1 59.80 20.62 -37.52
CA MET A 1 59.38 19.92 -38.75
C MET A 1 57.88 20.12 -38.92
N ALA A 2 57.45 20.91 -39.92
CA ALA A 2 56.05 21.24 -40.14
C ALA A 2 55.61 20.87 -41.57
N VAL A 3 54.77 19.83 -41.68
CA VAL A 3 54.03 19.35 -42.86
C VAL A 3 52.91 18.47 -42.26
N LEU A 4 51.59 18.64 -42.42
CA LEU A 4 50.75 19.63 -43.12
C LEU A 4 49.42 19.79 -42.32
N ARG A 5 48.91 21.03 -42.26
CA ARG A 5 47.54 21.51 -42.57
C ARG A 5 46.37 20.49 -42.61
N SER A 6 45.10 20.81 -42.29
CA SER A 6 44.37 21.90 -41.58
C SER A 6 42.86 21.53 -41.62
N GLN A 7 41.87 22.15 -40.99
CA GLN A 7 41.70 23.32 -40.09
C GLN A 7 41.25 22.81 -38.68
N ALA A 8 41.18 23.54 -37.56
CA ALA A 8 41.21 24.94 -37.11
C ALA A 8 39.87 25.39 -36.46
N ARG A 9 39.98 25.67 -35.15
CA ARG A 9 38.98 25.99 -34.12
C ARG A 9 38.54 27.47 -34.16
N ILE A 10 37.30 27.75 -33.69
CA ILE A 10 36.93 28.82 -32.70
C ILE A 10 36.70 30.29 -33.16
N LEU A 11 35.71 30.95 -32.49
CA LEU A 11 35.33 32.39 -32.47
C LEU A 11 34.77 32.98 -33.80
N LEU A 12 34.00 34.08 -33.86
CA LEU A 12 33.66 35.17 -32.90
C LEU A 12 32.19 35.66 -33.09
N GLU A 13 31.73 36.62 -32.29
CA GLU A 13 30.33 37.05 -32.16
C GLU A 13 29.84 38.21 -33.08
N ASN A 14 28.54 38.13 -33.43
CA ASN A 14 27.50 39.18 -33.39
C ASN A 14 27.40 40.42 -34.33
N LYS A 15 26.17 40.58 -34.87
CA LYS A 15 25.41 41.80 -35.32
C LYS A 15 25.84 42.45 -36.66
N VAL A 16 24.91 42.77 -37.60
CA VAL A 16 23.98 43.92 -37.56
C VAL A 16 22.89 43.85 -38.69
N LYS A 17 21.65 44.29 -38.38
CA LYS A 17 20.50 44.81 -39.23
C LYS A 17 20.21 44.17 -40.62
N ARG A 18 19.02 43.60 -40.89
CA ARG A 18 17.60 44.10 -40.98
C ARG A 18 17.16 44.66 -42.37
N HIS A 19 16.13 44.00 -42.91
CA HIS A 19 14.98 44.51 -43.71
C HIS A 19 15.13 44.85 -45.21
N LEU A 20 14.38 44.10 -46.05
CA LEU A 20 13.26 44.49 -46.93
C LEU A 20 12.81 43.23 -47.73
N ALA A 21 11.57 43.02 -48.20
CA ALA A 21 10.24 43.17 -47.60
C ALA A 21 9.20 42.35 -48.42
N ARG A 22 8.25 41.65 -47.77
CA ARG A 22 7.05 40.98 -48.36
C ARG A 22 7.35 39.82 -49.36
N LYS A 23 6.51 38.78 -49.50
CA LYS A 23 5.15 38.49 -49.00
C LYS A 23 4.91 36.97 -48.96
N ASP A 24 3.99 36.53 -48.09
CA ASP A 24 3.11 35.33 -48.15
C ASP A 24 3.61 33.97 -48.70
N GLY A 25 3.35 32.86 -47.97
CA GLY A 25 3.12 31.55 -48.63
C GLY A 25 3.67 30.26 -48.01
N LYS A 26 3.05 29.79 -46.93
CA LYS A 26 2.74 28.37 -46.59
C LYS A 26 3.68 27.18 -46.98
N MET A 27 3.83 26.32 -45.97
CA MET A 27 3.94 24.83 -45.99
C MET A 27 5.30 24.11 -46.06
N LYS A 28 5.59 23.46 -44.92
CA LYS A 28 5.94 22.02 -44.75
C LYS A 28 7.10 21.42 -45.57
N THR A 29 8.15 21.04 -44.86
CA THR A 29 9.04 19.92 -45.23
C THR A 29 8.94 18.79 -44.20
N GLY A 30 8.83 17.55 -44.66
CA GLY A 30 9.07 16.34 -43.86
C GLY A 30 10.57 16.04 -43.74
N VAL A 31 11.04 15.37 -42.67
CA VAL A 31 11.24 13.89 -42.55
C VAL A 31 12.15 13.35 -43.68
N VAL A 32 13.27 12.66 -43.47
CA VAL A 32 13.56 11.37 -42.77
C VAL A 32 15.08 11.40 -42.37
N LEU A 33 15.65 10.78 -41.32
CA LEU A 33 15.71 9.38 -40.82
C LEU A 33 16.37 9.39 -39.42
N VAL A 34 15.91 8.68 -38.38
CA VAL A 34 16.39 7.38 -37.81
C VAL A 34 15.73 7.37 -36.39
N GLY A 35 15.21 6.30 -35.77
CA GLY A 35 15.23 4.87 -36.07
C GLY A 35 15.80 4.06 -34.89
N VAL A 36 14.96 3.29 -34.18
CA VAL A 36 15.34 2.29 -33.13
C VAL A 36 15.75 2.84 -31.73
N VAL A 37 14.75 3.18 -30.90
CA VAL A 37 14.78 3.05 -29.41
C VAL A 37 13.36 2.77 -28.86
N ALA A 38 12.32 3.38 -29.45
CA ALA A 38 10.95 3.39 -28.91
C ALA A 38 10.13 2.10 -29.15
N LEU A 39 10.53 0.96 -28.58
CA LEU A 39 9.80 -0.31 -28.71
C LEU A 39 9.52 -1.09 -27.41
N PHE A 40 9.89 -0.56 -26.23
CA PHE A 40 9.58 -1.18 -24.92
C PHE A 40 8.86 -0.24 -23.92
N ALA A 41 8.11 0.75 -24.41
CA ALA A 41 7.33 1.67 -23.57
C ALA A 41 5.79 1.63 -23.83
N LYS A 42 5.29 0.66 -24.62
CA LYS A 42 3.85 0.49 -24.92
C LYS A 42 3.27 -0.76 -24.25
N ALA A 43 3.36 -0.80 -22.92
CA ALA A 43 2.67 -1.80 -22.08
C ALA A 43 2.13 -1.21 -20.76
N ALA A 44 1.80 0.09 -20.76
CA ALA A 44 1.03 0.74 -19.70
C ALA A 44 0.04 1.71 -20.33
N GLY A 45 -1.26 1.47 -20.14
CA GLY A 45 -2.33 2.29 -20.70
C GLY A 45 -2.53 3.59 -19.92
N ALA A 46 -1.58 4.52 -20.02
CA ALA A 46 -1.78 5.90 -19.62
C ALA A 46 -2.00 6.76 -20.87
N ALA A 47 -3.19 7.37 -20.99
CA ALA A 47 -3.44 8.35 -22.05
C ALA A 47 -2.64 9.62 -21.73
N GLU A 48 -1.77 10.05 -22.65
CA GLU A 48 -1.05 11.32 -22.51
C GLU A 48 -2.04 12.50 -22.60
N CYS A 49 -1.90 13.45 -21.67
CA CYS A 49 -2.81 14.58 -21.57
C CYS A 49 -2.48 15.63 -22.65
N PRO A 50 -3.47 16.33 -23.26
CA PRO A 50 -3.20 17.32 -24.30
C PRO A 50 -2.30 18.48 -23.85
N PRO A 51 -1.52 19.10 -24.76
CA PRO A 51 -0.61 20.19 -24.42
C PRO A 51 -1.34 21.38 -23.80
N GLY A 52 -1.04 21.68 -22.53
CA GLY A 52 -1.66 22.78 -21.76
C GLY A 52 -2.38 22.33 -20.50
N CYS A 53 -2.75 21.06 -20.38
CA CYS A 53 -3.36 20.53 -19.16
C CYS A 53 -2.31 20.26 -18.08
N ARG A 54 -2.21 21.14 -17.08
CA ARG A 54 -1.57 20.79 -15.80
C ARG A 54 -2.57 20.01 -14.94
N PRO A 55 -2.16 18.94 -14.23
CA PRO A 55 -3.00 18.38 -13.18
C PRO A 55 -3.19 19.46 -12.10
N TYR A 56 -4.40 19.98 -11.96
CA TYR A 56 -4.70 21.04 -11.00
C TYR A 56 -4.87 20.44 -9.60
N SER A 57 -3.87 20.66 -8.75
CA SER A 57 -4.03 20.54 -7.31
C SER A 57 -4.97 21.63 -6.77
N ARG A 58 -5.41 21.49 -5.51
CA ARG A 58 -5.96 22.63 -4.75
C ARG A 58 -5.05 23.86 -4.90
N PRO A 59 -5.60 25.09 -4.91
CA PRO A 59 -4.78 26.29 -4.82
C PRO A 59 -3.86 26.23 -3.61
N ALA A 60 -2.63 26.72 -3.79
CA ALA A 60 -1.71 26.98 -2.68
C ALA A 60 -2.41 27.87 -1.63
N ALA A 61 -2.12 27.68 -0.34
CA ALA A 61 -2.96 28.19 0.73
C ALA A 61 -3.18 29.71 0.68
N GLU A 62 -2.19 30.47 0.20
CA GLU A 62 -2.22 31.93 -0.03
C GLU A 62 -3.09 32.39 -1.20
N LYS A 63 -3.62 31.48 -2.01
CA LYS A 63 -4.51 31.75 -3.14
C LYS A 63 -5.95 31.25 -2.95
N ARG A 64 -6.24 30.62 -1.80
CA ARG A 64 -7.59 30.12 -1.47
C ARG A 64 -8.49 31.27 -1.02
N THR A 65 -9.71 31.35 -1.54
CA THR A 65 -10.64 32.45 -1.24
C THR A 65 -11.15 32.47 0.20
N LEU A 66 -11.32 31.30 0.83
CA LEU A 66 -11.60 31.16 2.26
C LEU A 66 -10.80 29.98 2.81
N ARG A 67 -10.14 30.18 3.97
CA ARG A 67 -9.40 29.14 4.69
C ARG A 67 -10.22 28.65 5.88
N SER A 68 -10.29 27.33 6.05
CA SER A 68 -10.76 26.68 7.27
C SER A 68 -9.84 25.51 7.59
N GLU A 69 -9.12 25.58 8.71
CA GLU A 69 -8.32 24.45 9.18
C GLU A 69 -9.18 23.26 9.58
N THR A 70 -10.40 23.51 10.05
CA THR A 70 -11.36 22.47 10.42
C THR A 70 -11.73 21.64 9.20
N VAL A 71 -12.07 22.30 8.08
CA VAL A 71 -12.33 21.62 6.79
C VAL A 71 -11.08 20.93 6.28
N ASP A 72 -9.90 21.56 6.33
CA ASP A 72 -8.65 20.94 5.87
C ASP A 72 -8.28 19.67 6.66
N ARG A 73 -8.36 19.70 8.00
CA ARG A 73 -8.16 18.51 8.85
C ARG A 73 -9.19 17.42 8.54
N ALA A 74 -10.46 17.81 8.34
CA ALA A 74 -11.55 16.86 8.12
C ALA A 74 -11.47 16.21 6.73
N VAL A 75 -11.05 16.96 5.69
CA VAL A 75 -10.72 16.44 4.36
C VAL A 75 -9.56 15.44 4.46
N ALA A 76 -8.46 15.79 5.14
CA ALA A 76 -7.33 14.86 5.32
C ALA A 76 -7.75 13.55 6.03
N ALA A 77 -8.56 13.65 7.09
CA ALA A 77 -9.06 12.50 7.84
C ALA A 77 -10.00 11.58 7.04
N VAL A 78 -10.74 12.11 6.06
CA VAL A 78 -11.57 11.31 5.14
C VAL A 78 -10.73 10.77 3.98
N ALA A 79 -9.82 11.56 3.41
CA ALA A 79 -8.90 11.15 2.35
C ALA A 79 -8.02 9.95 2.76
N ALA A 80 -7.55 9.93 4.02
CA ALA A 80 -6.84 8.81 4.62
C ALA A 80 -7.63 7.48 4.63
N LYS A 81 -8.96 7.53 4.46
CA LYS A 81 -9.88 6.37 4.40
C LYS A 81 -10.32 6.02 2.98
N ILE A 82 -9.71 6.59 1.94
CA ILE A 82 -10.01 6.30 0.53
C ILE A 82 -8.84 5.57 -0.12
N GLY A 83 -9.06 4.35 -0.61
CA GLY A 83 -7.98 3.51 -1.14
C GLY A 83 -7.65 3.65 -2.61
N ASP A 84 -8.63 3.93 -3.47
CA ASP A 84 -8.34 4.32 -4.84
C ASP A 84 -7.69 5.71 -4.84
N GLN A 85 -6.42 5.79 -5.24
CA GLN A 85 -5.66 7.04 -5.25
C GLN A 85 -6.28 8.12 -6.14
N ARG A 86 -7.03 7.76 -7.18
CA ARG A 86 -7.72 8.70 -8.07
C ARG A 86 -8.89 9.32 -7.32
N ILE A 87 -9.73 8.50 -6.70
CA ILE A 87 -10.86 8.95 -5.89
C ILE A 87 -10.38 9.81 -4.71
N ARG A 88 -9.26 9.44 -4.07
CA ARG A 88 -8.66 10.27 -3.00
C ARG A 88 -8.29 11.67 -3.51
N LYS A 89 -7.49 11.76 -4.57
CA LYS A 89 -7.05 13.05 -5.14
C LYS A 89 -8.23 13.90 -5.62
N MET A 90 -9.23 13.27 -6.24
CA MET A 90 -10.46 13.94 -6.65
C MET A 90 -11.24 14.46 -5.44
N PHE A 91 -11.36 13.69 -4.36
CA PHE A 91 -12.02 14.15 -3.13
C PHE A 91 -11.27 15.31 -2.46
N GLU A 92 -9.95 15.22 -2.35
CA GLU A 92 -9.08 16.28 -1.83
C GLU A 92 -9.22 17.58 -2.64
N ALA A 93 -9.38 17.50 -3.96
CA ALA A 93 -9.57 18.66 -4.84
C ALA A 93 -11.01 19.19 -4.86
N CYS A 94 -12.00 18.30 -4.96
CA CYS A 94 -13.41 18.65 -5.17
C CYS A 94 -14.14 19.07 -3.89
N TYR A 95 -13.92 18.39 -2.75
CA TYR A 95 -14.66 18.69 -1.52
C TYR A 95 -14.46 20.14 -1.02
N PRO A 96 -13.24 20.73 -1.01
CA PRO A 96 -13.05 22.11 -0.59
C PRO A 96 -13.17 23.13 -1.74
N ASN A 97 -13.54 22.73 -2.95
CA ASN A 97 -13.40 23.55 -4.17
C ASN A 97 -14.13 24.90 -4.09
N THR A 98 -15.35 24.94 -3.54
CA THR A 98 -16.10 26.19 -3.31
C THR A 98 -15.33 27.15 -2.40
N LEU A 99 -14.86 26.69 -1.23
CA LEU A 99 -14.10 27.52 -0.27
C LEU A 99 -12.77 28.01 -0.87
N ASP A 100 -12.11 27.13 -1.63
CA ASP A 100 -10.82 27.43 -2.26
C ASP A 100 -10.94 28.44 -3.41
N THR A 101 -12.08 28.55 -4.11
CA THR A 101 -12.16 29.29 -5.40
C THR A 101 -13.36 30.25 -5.60
N THR A 102 -14.58 29.90 -5.17
CA THR A 102 -15.82 30.61 -5.56
C THR A 102 -16.37 31.57 -4.52
N VAL A 103 -15.82 31.59 -3.29
CA VAL A 103 -16.18 32.60 -2.29
C VAL A 103 -15.62 33.96 -2.69
N LYS A 104 -16.48 34.99 -2.73
CA LYS A 104 -16.13 36.38 -3.05
C LYS A 104 -16.77 37.32 -2.02
N GLY A 105 -16.08 38.40 -1.69
CA GLY A 105 -16.61 39.44 -0.79
C GLY A 105 -17.17 38.88 0.51
N LYS A 106 -18.36 39.35 0.90
CA LYS A 106 -19.08 38.93 2.10
C LYS A 106 -20.44 38.32 1.71
N GLY A 107 -20.51 36.99 1.67
CA GLY A 107 -21.76 36.27 1.37
C GLY A 107 -22.09 36.14 -0.13
N TYR A 108 -21.15 36.42 -1.04
CA TYR A 108 -21.33 36.23 -2.48
C TYR A 108 -20.55 34.99 -2.95
N VAL A 109 -21.23 33.98 -3.50
CA VAL A 109 -20.63 32.71 -3.91
C VAL A 109 -20.95 32.44 -5.37
N ILE A 110 -19.94 32.51 -6.23
CA ILE A 110 -20.13 32.44 -7.69
C ILE A 110 -20.25 31.01 -8.22
N THR A 111 -20.77 30.87 -9.43
CA THR A 111 -21.15 29.58 -10.03
C THR A 111 -20.05 29.04 -10.96
N GLY A 112 -18.84 28.93 -10.40
CA GLY A 112 -17.62 28.56 -11.12
C GLY A 112 -16.86 29.77 -11.65
N ASP A 113 -16.77 29.90 -12.97
CA ASP A 113 -16.04 30.94 -13.71
C ASP A 113 -16.89 32.14 -14.14
N ILE A 114 -18.21 32.09 -13.93
CA ILE A 114 -19.13 33.20 -14.20
C ILE A 114 -19.25 34.08 -12.94
N ASP A 115 -19.02 35.38 -13.08
CA ASP A 115 -19.25 36.38 -12.04
C ASP A 115 -20.75 36.68 -11.86
N ALA A 116 -21.48 35.69 -11.35
CA ALA A 116 -22.84 35.82 -10.83
C ALA A 116 -23.17 34.68 -9.85
N MET A 117 -24.07 34.97 -8.92
CA MET A 117 -24.55 34.06 -7.89
C MET A 117 -25.97 33.60 -8.25
N TRP A 118 -26.10 32.34 -8.65
CA TRP A 118 -27.40 31.66 -8.71
C TRP A 118 -27.81 31.23 -7.30
N LEU A 119 -29.07 31.46 -6.91
CA LEU A 119 -29.55 31.18 -5.54
C LEU A 119 -29.45 29.69 -5.19
N ARG A 120 -29.82 28.83 -6.15
CA ARG A 120 -29.63 27.37 -6.09
C ARG A 120 -28.17 26.99 -5.89
N ASP A 121 -27.33 27.32 -6.87
CA ASP A 121 -25.97 26.82 -6.96
C ASP A 121 -25.12 27.30 -5.78
N SER A 122 -25.25 28.56 -5.36
CA SER A 122 -24.56 29.08 -4.17
C SER A 122 -25.01 28.39 -2.88
N GLY A 123 -26.32 28.14 -2.71
CA GLY A 123 -26.85 27.46 -1.53
C GLY A 123 -26.39 26.01 -1.43
N GLN A 124 -26.38 25.28 -2.54
CA GLN A 124 -25.94 23.88 -2.57
C GLN A 124 -24.41 23.73 -2.57
N GLN A 125 -23.66 24.72 -3.09
CA GLN A 125 -22.20 24.79 -2.98
C GLN A 125 -21.71 24.90 -1.52
N VAL A 126 -22.47 25.51 -0.61
CA VAL A 126 -22.09 25.58 0.81
C VAL A 126 -22.71 24.47 1.67
N TRP A 127 -23.72 23.76 1.16
CA TRP A 127 -24.51 22.78 1.90
C TRP A 127 -23.68 21.72 2.64
N PRO A 128 -22.65 21.07 2.05
CA PRO A 128 -21.87 20.06 2.78
C PRO A 128 -21.06 20.64 3.94
N TYR A 129 -20.72 21.93 3.94
CA TYR A 129 -19.95 22.56 5.02
C TYR A 129 -20.79 22.92 6.25
N LEU A 130 -22.12 22.85 6.18
CA LEU A 130 -23.02 23.07 7.33
C LEU A 130 -22.60 22.27 8.58
N ARG A 131 -22.08 21.05 8.37
CA ARG A 131 -21.57 20.16 9.42
C ARG A 131 -20.42 20.76 10.26
N PHE A 132 -19.73 21.78 9.75
CA PHE A 132 -18.65 22.50 10.43
C PHE A 132 -19.07 23.88 10.93
N ALA A 133 -20.23 24.40 10.50
CA ALA A 133 -20.67 25.77 10.81
C ALA A 133 -20.94 26.01 12.31
N LYS A 134 -21.06 24.96 13.13
CA LYS A 134 -21.13 25.12 14.59
C LYS A 134 -19.76 25.49 15.19
N ASP A 135 -18.72 24.78 14.79
CA ASP A 135 -17.41 24.76 15.46
C ASP A 135 -16.36 25.60 14.72
N ASP A 136 -16.56 25.90 13.43
CA ASP A 136 -15.68 26.75 12.62
C ASP A 136 -16.31 28.12 12.35
N PRO A 137 -15.80 29.22 12.96
CA PRO A 137 -16.36 30.56 12.78
C PRO A 137 -16.28 31.09 11.35
N ALA A 138 -15.31 30.68 10.54
CA ALA A 138 -15.17 31.15 9.16
C ALA A 138 -16.26 30.54 8.27
N VAL A 139 -16.50 29.23 8.42
CA VAL A 139 -17.61 28.53 7.76
C VAL A 139 -18.96 29.06 8.26
N ARG A 140 -19.12 29.30 9.56
CA ARG A 140 -20.34 29.88 10.14
C ARG A 140 -20.67 31.24 9.53
N ASN A 141 -19.69 32.14 9.50
CA ASN A 141 -19.84 33.47 8.94
C ASN A 141 -20.15 33.42 7.44
N LEU A 142 -19.46 32.57 6.66
CA LEU A 142 -19.76 32.39 5.23
C LEU A 142 -21.24 32.04 4.99
N VAL A 143 -21.75 31.02 5.67
CA VAL A 143 -23.13 30.55 5.43
C VAL A 143 -24.16 31.57 5.93
N ARG A 144 -23.95 32.18 7.10
CA ARG A 144 -24.83 33.23 7.61
C ARG A 144 -24.88 34.43 6.67
N ASP A 145 -23.72 34.89 6.20
CA ASP A 145 -23.63 36.08 5.37
C ASP A 145 -24.20 35.81 3.96
N LEU A 146 -24.03 34.59 3.43
CA LEU A 146 -24.71 34.13 2.21
C LEU A 146 -26.23 34.10 2.39
N LEU A 147 -26.74 33.58 3.51
CA LEU A 147 -28.19 33.57 3.78
C LEU A 147 -28.77 34.99 3.77
N VAL A 148 -28.14 35.92 4.48
CA VAL A 148 -28.56 37.33 4.50
C VAL A 148 -28.53 37.93 3.10
N ARG A 149 -27.51 37.63 2.28
CA ARG A 149 -27.43 38.09 0.88
C ARG A 149 -28.53 37.46 0.01
N GLN A 150 -28.83 36.17 0.18
CA GLN A 150 -29.93 35.52 -0.55
C GLN A 150 -31.30 36.07 -0.15
N PHE A 151 -31.50 36.50 1.11
CA PHE A 151 -32.73 37.19 1.51
C PHE A 151 -32.85 38.57 0.84
N ASP A 152 -31.76 39.32 0.73
CA ASP A 152 -31.73 40.59 -0.02
C ASP A 152 -32.05 40.37 -1.52
N CYS A 153 -31.50 39.31 -2.12
CA CYS A 153 -31.82 38.93 -3.50
C CYS A 153 -33.32 38.62 -3.69
N LEU A 154 -33.93 37.83 -2.79
CA LEU A 154 -35.37 37.50 -2.84
C LEU A 154 -36.27 38.73 -2.67
N LEU A 155 -35.87 39.69 -1.82
CA LEU A 155 -36.57 40.96 -1.60
C LEU A 155 -36.41 41.92 -2.80
N HIS A 156 -35.26 41.89 -3.47
CA HIS A 156 -35.01 42.68 -4.66
C HIS A 156 -35.82 42.18 -5.86
N ASP A 157 -35.80 40.87 -6.13
CA ASP A 157 -36.67 40.25 -7.13
C ASP A 157 -36.88 38.74 -6.90
N PRO A 158 -38.09 38.31 -6.46
CA PRO A 158 -38.39 36.88 -6.27
C PRO A 158 -38.55 36.11 -7.59
N TYR A 159 -38.52 36.79 -8.75
CA TYR A 159 -38.62 36.17 -10.06
C TYR A 159 -37.26 36.03 -10.77
N ALA A 160 -36.15 36.36 -10.09
CA ALA A 160 -34.79 36.19 -10.59
C ALA A 160 -34.08 34.99 -9.97
N ASN A 161 -33.33 34.25 -10.78
CA ASN A 161 -32.52 33.11 -10.35
C ASN A 161 -31.07 33.49 -10.06
N ALA A 162 -30.53 34.54 -10.71
CA ALA A 162 -29.14 34.93 -10.61
C ALA A 162 -28.93 36.44 -10.38
N PHE A 163 -27.93 36.79 -9.55
CA PHE A 163 -27.65 38.16 -9.11
C PHE A 163 -26.13 38.47 -9.15
N TYR A 164 -25.79 39.76 -9.29
CA TYR A 164 -24.42 40.27 -9.13
C TYR A 164 -24.13 40.67 -7.66
N ASP A 165 -22.84 40.89 -7.35
CA ASP A 165 -22.43 41.55 -6.10
C ASP A 165 -22.81 43.05 -6.12
N ASP A 166 -22.63 43.70 -7.28
CA ASP A 166 -22.99 45.11 -7.50
C ASP A 166 -24.47 45.27 -7.88
N GLU A 167 -25.25 45.81 -6.95
CA GLU A 167 -26.68 46.11 -7.09
C GLU A 167 -27.02 47.15 -8.16
N LYS A 168 -26.03 47.89 -8.67
CA LYS A 168 -26.20 48.91 -9.72
C LYS A 168 -25.82 48.41 -11.12
N ARG A 169 -25.24 47.21 -11.22
CA ARG A 169 -24.78 46.64 -12.48
C ARG A 169 -25.96 46.30 -13.39
N GLU A 170 -25.95 46.78 -14.62
CA GLU A 170 -26.89 46.32 -15.64
C GLU A 170 -26.53 44.89 -16.10
N SER A 171 -27.56 44.07 -16.31
CA SER A 171 -27.38 42.74 -16.91
C SER A 171 -26.94 42.82 -18.37
N GLN A 172 -26.08 41.89 -18.79
CA GLN A 172 -25.83 41.60 -20.20
C GLN A 172 -27.12 41.17 -20.94
N TRP A 173 -28.09 40.62 -20.22
CA TRP A 173 -29.40 40.19 -20.70
C TRP A 173 -30.48 41.29 -20.66
N LYS A 174 -30.10 42.58 -20.53
CA LYS A 174 -31.07 43.70 -20.48
C LYS A 174 -31.97 43.88 -21.72
N SER A 175 -31.70 43.14 -22.80
CA SER A 175 -32.56 43.04 -23.98
C SER A 175 -33.74 42.07 -23.81
N ASP A 176 -33.74 41.23 -22.77
CA ASP A 176 -34.86 40.34 -22.47
C ASP A 176 -36.11 41.16 -22.10
N LYS A 177 -37.26 40.76 -22.63
CA LYS A 177 -38.57 41.42 -22.40
C LYS A 177 -39.15 40.95 -21.07
N THR A 178 -38.55 41.45 -19.99
CA THR A 178 -38.89 41.21 -18.59
C THR A 178 -38.60 42.48 -17.79
N GLU A 179 -39.05 42.55 -16.54
CA GLU A 179 -38.71 43.65 -15.62
C GLU A 179 -37.26 43.47 -15.09
N MET A 180 -36.26 43.66 -15.96
CA MET A 180 -34.85 43.47 -15.62
C MET A 180 -34.32 44.61 -14.75
N LYS A 181 -34.35 44.43 -13.43
CA LYS A 181 -33.82 45.40 -12.46
C LYS A 181 -32.27 45.41 -12.46
N PRO A 182 -31.60 46.55 -12.21
CA PRO A 182 -30.17 46.58 -11.91
C PRO A 182 -29.81 45.61 -10.78
N GLY A 183 -28.60 45.02 -10.81
CA GLY A 183 -28.14 44.02 -9.84
C GLY A 183 -28.63 42.59 -10.09
N VAL A 184 -29.72 42.40 -10.85
CA VAL A 184 -30.10 41.08 -11.37
C VAL A 184 -29.13 40.69 -12.50
N HIS A 185 -28.60 39.46 -12.45
CA HIS A 185 -27.88 38.88 -13.58
C HIS A 185 -28.86 38.28 -14.59
N GLU A 186 -29.77 37.40 -14.13
CA GLU A 186 -30.75 36.75 -15.01
C GLU A 186 -32.10 36.58 -14.28
N ARG A 187 -33.18 36.78 -15.03
CA ARG A 187 -34.56 36.85 -14.50
C ARG A 187 -35.43 35.70 -14.99
N LYS A 188 -34.88 34.49 -14.96
CA LYS A 188 -35.62 33.25 -15.23
C LYS A 188 -36.27 32.77 -13.95
N TYR A 189 -37.60 32.73 -13.94
CA TYR A 189 -38.34 32.27 -12.77
C TYR A 189 -38.33 30.74 -12.67
N GLU A 190 -37.51 30.26 -11.74
CA GLU A 190 -37.42 28.88 -11.30
C GLU A 190 -38.04 28.76 -9.90
N LEU A 191 -39.01 27.88 -9.70
CA LEU A 191 -39.62 27.66 -8.39
C LEU A 191 -38.59 27.20 -7.33
N ASP A 192 -37.57 26.43 -7.74
CA ASP A 192 -36.50 25.98 -6.86
C ASP A 192 -35.55 27.10 -6.43
N SER A 193 -35.35 28.16 -7.22
CA SER A 193 -34.55 29.33 -6.82
C SER A 193 -35.15 30.05 -5.59
N LEU A 194 -36.48 29.97 -5.39
CA LEU A 194 -37.12 30.39 -4.12
C LEU A 194 -36.89 29.39 -2.97
N CYS A 195 -36.77 28.10 -3.28
CA CYS A 195 -36.72 27.02 -2.29
C CYS A 195 -35.33 26.80 -1.70
N TYR A 196 -34.26 26.98 -2.47
CA TYR A 196 -32.88 26.76 -2.02
C TYR A 196 -32.44 27.66 -0.84
N PRO A 197 -32.73 28.99 -0.84
CA PRO A 197 -32.45 29.84 0.32
C PRO A 197 -33.20 29.40 1.59
N LEU A 198 -34.47 29.00 1.45
CA LEU A 198 -35.29 28.50 2.56
C LEU A 198 -34.76 27.17 3.12
N ARG A 199 -34.31 26.26 2.24
CA ARG A 199 -33.64 25.00 2.62
C ARG A 199 -32.33 25.28 3.37
N LEU A 200 -31.49 26.18 2.86
CA LEU A 200 -30.23 26.55 3.50
C LEU A 200 -30.46 27.19 4.88
N ALA A 201 -31.50 28.02 5.01
CA ALA A 201 -31.89 28.64 6.28
C ALA A 201 -32.22 27.58 7.34
N HIS A 202 -33.06 26.59 7.00
CA HIS A 202 -33.37 25.47 7.89
C HIS A 202 -32.12 24.64 8.23
N GLY A 203 -31.30 24.30 7.23
CA GLY A 203 -30.06 23.54 7.43
C GLY A 203 -29.06 24.25 8.35
N TYR A 204 -28.87 25.56 8.17
CA TYR A 204 -28.02 26.39 9.03
C TYR A 204 -28.56 26.45 10.46
N TRP A 205 -29.86 26.69 10.63
CA TRP A 205 -30.50 26.71 11.94
C TRP A 205 -30.34 25.36 12.67
N LYS A 206 -30.60 24.24 11.99
CA LYS A 206 -30.43 22.90 12.55
C LYS A 206 -28.99 22.57 12.93
N ALA A 207 -28.02 22.98 12.11
CA ALA A 207 -26.60 22.68 12.35
C ALA A 207 -25.99 23.53 13.48
N THR A 208 -26.41 24.78 13.63
CA THR A 208 -25.73 25.76 14.51
C THR A 208 -26.55 26.16 15.74
N GLY A 209 -27.89 26.15 15.66
CA GLY A 209 -28.77 26.81 16.61
C GLY A 209 -28.73 28.35 16.56
N ASP A 210 -27.94 28.96 15.66
CA ASP A 210 -27.79 30.41 15.56
C ASP A 210 -29.07 31.03 14.98
N LYS A 211 -29.63 32.01 15.71
CA LYS A 211 -30.84 32.74 15.33
C LYS A 211 -30.56 34.07 14.64
N THR A 212 -29.30 34.51 14.60
CA THR A 212 -28.89 35.84 14.10
C THR A 212 -29.37 36.20 12.69
N PRO A 213 -29.39 35.29 11.69
CA PRO A 213 -29.90 35.64 10.35
C PRO A 213 -31.44 35.75 10.29
N PHE A 214 -32.19 35.27 11.29
CA PHE A 214 -33.66 35.22 11.28
C PHE A 214 -34.28 36.45 11.93
N GLY A 215 -33.97 37.65 11.41
CA GLY A 215 -34.62 38.91 11.81
C GLY A 215 -35.79 39.31 10.89
N ASP A 216 -36.20 40.58 10.92
CA ASP A 216 -37.31 41.10 10.09
C ASP A 216 -37.11 40.82 8.60
N ARG A 217 -35.88 41.01 8.09
CA ARG A 217 -35.48 40.70 6.71
C ARG A 217 -35.80 39.25 6.29
N TRP A 218 -35.70 38.29 7.20
CA TRP A 218 -36.08 36.89 6.95
C TRP A 218 -37.60 36.73 6.87
N LEU A 219 -38.34 37.39 7.76
CA LEU A 219 -39.81 37.38 7.73
C LEU A 219 -40.35 38.00 6.44
N ASP A 220 -39.79 39.12 6.02
CA ASP A 220 -40.15 39.80 4.77
C ASP A 220 -39.80 38.94 3.55
N ALA A 221 -38.63 38.28 3.54
CA ALA A 221 -38.23 37.38 2.47
C ALA A 221 -39.17 36.16 2.35
N VAL A 222 -39.53 35.52 3.48
CA VAL A 222 -40.51 34.42 3.48
C VAL A 222 -41.89 34.90 3.04
N GLY A 223 -42.35 36.07 3.49
CA GLY A 223 -43.60 36.68 3.02
C GLY A 223 -43.60 36.92 1.51
N THR A 224 -42.48 37.40 0.96
CA THR A 224 -42.27 37.63 -0.47
C THR A 224 -42.29 36.32 -1.27
N VAL A 225 -41.62 35.27 -0.77
CA VAL A 225 -41.66 33.92 -1.36
C VAL A 225 -43.08 33.36 -1.39
N LEU A 226 -43.83 33.45 -0.29
CA LEU A 226 -45.22 33.00 -0.22
C LEU A 226 -46.13 33.78 -1.18
N ALA A 227 -45.94 35.09 -1.32
CA ALA A 227 -46.69 35.90 -2.26
C ALA A 227 -46.44 35.47 -3.71
N ALA A 228 -45.18 35.29 -4.12
CA ALA A 228 -44.81 34.81 -5.45
C ALA A 228 -45.35 33.40 -5.71
N MET A 229 -45.18 32.46 -4.78
CA MET A 229 -45.73 31.10 -4.91
C MET A 229 -47.25 31.08 -5.05
N ARG A 230 -47.98 31.88 -4.26
CA ARG A 230 -49.46 31.99 -4.34
C ARG A 230 -49.93 32.64 -5.65
N GLU A 231 -49.22 33.66 -6.13
CA GLU A 231 -49.50 34.24 -7.46
C GLU A 231 -49.32 33.18 -8.56
N GLN A 232 -48.24 32.39 -8.47
CA GLN A 232 -47.91 31.34 -9.45
C GLN A 232 -48.72 30.04 -9.30
N GLN A 233 -49.58 29.91 -8.27
CA GLN A 233 -50.71 28.97 -8.33
C GLN A 233 -51.75 29.36 -9.40
N ARG A 234 -51.69 30.59 -9.95
CA ARG A 234 -52.52 31.13 -11.05
C ARG A 234 -54.03 31.10 -10.80
N LYS A 235 -54.46 30.96 -9.54
CA LYS A 235 -55.88 30.99 -9.12
C LYS A 235 -56.58 32.30 -9.46
N GLY A 236 -55.85 33.42 -9.45
CA GLY A 236 -56.35 34.74 -9.85
C GLY A 236 -56.37 34.99 -11.37
N GLY A 237 -55.82 34.08 -12.18
CA GLY A 237 -55.70 34.23 -13.63
C GLY A 237 -54.35 33.74 -14.17
N GLN A 238 -54.26 33.53 -15.49
CA GLN A 238 -53.03 33.05 -16.15
C GLN A 238 -51.97 34.15 -16.36
N ARG A 239 -52.38 35.42 -16.43
CA ARG A 239 -51.49 36.57 -16.61
C ARG A 239 -51.05 37.10 -15.24
N THR A 240 -49.89 36.63 -14.79
CA THR A 240 -49.23 37.08 -13.56
C THR A 240 -48.38 38.33 -13.79
N SER A 241 -47.89 38.93 -12.70
CA SER A 241 -46.86 39.98 -12.69
C SER A 241 -45.57 39.56 -13.42
N TYR A 242 -45.19 38.29 -13.33
CA TYR A 242 -44.07 37.74 -14.08
C TYR A 242 -44.39 37.50 -15.56
N ARG A 243 -43.47 37.94 -16.42
CA ARG A 243 -43.41 37.71 -17.88
C ARG A 243 -41.94 37.70 -18.32
N PHE A 244 -41.57 36.85 -19.27
CA PHE A 244 -40.22 36.81 -19.85
C PHE A 244 -40.24 36.38 -21.33
N GLU A 245 -39.62 37.16 -22.21
CA GLU A 245 -39.28 36.71 -23.58
C GLU A 245 -37.83 37.10 -23.92
N ARG A 246 -37.19 36.33 -24.80
CA ARG A 246 -35.80 36.50 -25.24
C ARG A 246 -35.73 36.24 -26.74
N GLU A 247 -35.01 37.08 -27.47
CA GLU A 247 -34.88 36.96 -28.92
C GLU A 247 -33.65 36.11 -29.27
N ASN A 248 -33.87 34.81 -29.49
CA ASN A 248 -32.84 33.83 -29.81
C ASN A 248 -33.37 32.77 -30.80
N ALA A 249 -32.55 31.76 -31.11
CA ALA A 249 -32.94 30.61 -31.94
C ALA A 249 -33.33 29.35 -31.13
N LYS A 250 -33.23 29.37 -29.79
CA LYS A 250 -33.47 28.21 -28.92
C LYS A 250 -34.82 28.36 -28.24
N ALA A 251 -35.84 27.67 -28.74
CA ALA A 251 -37.22 27.79 -28.26
C ALA A 251 -37.40 27.51 -26.74
N THR A 252 -36.51 26.73 -26.12
CA THR A 252 -36.52 26.46 -24.68
C THR A 252 -35.83 27.56 -23.84
N ASP A 253 -35.10 28.50 -24.45
CA ASP A 253 -34.49 29.64 -23.75
C ASP A 253 -35.45 30.86 -23.70
N THR A 254 -36.76 30.62 -23.88
CA THR A 254 -37.81 31.64 -23.82
C THR A 254 -39.20 31.05 -23.49
N LEU A 255 -40.18 31.92 -23.21
CA LEU A 255 -41.56 31.51 -22.87
C LEU A 255 -42.55 31.84 -24.00
N THR A 256 -43.49 30.92 -24.24
CA THR A 256 -44.61 31.11 -25.17
C THR A 256 -45.67 32.07 -24.62
N ASN A 257 -46.76 32.27 -25.38
CA ASN A 257 -47.94 33.05 -24.94
C ASN A 257 -47.57 34.47 -24.48
N ALA A 258 -46.84 35.21 -25.33
CA ALA A 258 -46.32 36.55 -25.02
C ALA A 258 -45.62 36.60 -23.65
N GLY A 259 -44.76 35.63 -23.36
CA GLY A 259 -43.92 35.61 -22.17
C GLY A 259 -44.56 35.15 -20.86
N TRP A 260 -45.85 34.81 -20.82
CA TRP A 260 -46.49 34.21 -19.64
C TRP A 260 -46.38 32.68 -19.60
N GLY A 261 -45.89 32.06 -20.66
CA GLY A 261 -45.82 30.61 -20.81
C GLY A 261 -47.18 29.95 -21.05
N PRO A 262 -47.21 28.61 -21.17
CA PRO A 262 -48.45 27.86 -21.39
C PRO A 262 -49.50 28.08 -20.29
N GLU A 263 -50.78 27.90 -20.62
CA GLU A 263 -51.86 27.98 -19.63
C GLU A 263 -52.01 26.66 -18.86
N VAL A 264 -52.37 26.77 -17.58
CA VAL A 264 -52.63 25.63 -16.68
C VAL A 264 -54.07 25.64 -16.17
N LYS A 265 -54.54 24.55 -15.59
CA LYS A 265 -55.69 24.57 -14.67
C LYS A 265 -55.15 24.83 -13.25
N PRO A 266 -55.58 25.89 -12.54
CA PRO A 266 -55.17 26.13 -11.15
C PRO A 266 -55.66 25.01 -10.21
N VAL A 267 -54.81 24.02 -9.96
CA VAL A 267 -55.12 22.82 -9.13
C VAL A 267 -54.46 22.84 -7.75
N GLY A 268 -53.80 23.94 -7.38
CA GLY A 268 -53.06 24.08 -6.11
C GLY A 268 -51.55 23.87 -6.22
N LEU A 269 -51.07 23.27 -7.32
CA LEU A 269 -49.65 23.29 -7.70
C LEU A 269 -49.20 24.72 -8.04
N ILE A 270 -47.91 24.99 -7.86
CA ILE A 270 -47.25 26.26 -8.16
C ILE A 270 -46.56 26.11 -9.52
N ALA A 271 -46.81 27.04 -10.45
CA ALA A 271 -46.15 27.06 -11.74
C ALA A 271 -44.67 27.46 -11.58
N SER A 272 -43.79 26.83 -12.37
CA SER A 272 -42.42 27.28 -12.66
C SER A 272 -42.40 27.71 -14.12
N ALA A 273 -41.68 28.79 -14.45
CA ALA A 273 -41.52 29.20 -15.84
C ALA A 273 -40.36 28.44 -16.49
N PHE A 274 -39.26 28.29 -15.75
CA PHE A 274 -38.07 27.56 -16.14
C PHE A 274 -37.81 26.37 -15.22
N ARG A 275 -37.10 25.39 -15.75
CA ARG A 275 -36.53 24.23 -15.05
C ARG A 275 -35.21 24.65 -14.39
N PRO A 276 -34.68 23.87 -13.44
CA PRO A 276 -33.33 24.10 -12.88
C PRO A 276 -32.21 24.10 -13.94
N SER A 277 -32.47 23.57 -15.13
CA SER A 277 -31.58 23.58 -16.30
C SER A 277 -31.69 24.87 -17.14
N ASP A 278 -32.29 25.95 -16.62
CA ASP A 278 -32.52 27.23 -17.32
C ASP A 278 -33.35 27.13 -18.63
N ASP A 279 -33.90 25.96 -18.97
CA ASP A 279 -34.82 25.73 -20.08
C ASP A 279 -36.29 25.85 -19.63
N SER A 280 -37.17 26.36 -20.48
CA SER A 280 -38.57 26.63 -20.17
C SER A 280 -39.40 25.36 -19.99
N CYS A 281 -40.36 25.42 -19.06
CA CYS A 281 -41.28 24.31 -18.81
C CYS A 281 -42.27 24.16 -19.97
N THR A 282 -42.52 22.92 -20.41
CA THR A 282 -43.51 22.59 -21.44
C THR A 282 -44.92 22.57 -20.85
N TYR A 283 -45.06 22.02 -19.64
CA TYR A 283 -46.21 22.28 -18.77
C TYR A 283 -45.74 22.97 -17.48
N PRO A 284 -46.29 24.14 -17.09
CA PRO A 284 -45.71 24.92 -16.00
C PRO A 284 -45.67 24.27 -14.61
N PHE A 285 -46.47 23.25 -14.30
CA PHE A 285 -46.33 22.57 -13.00
C PHE A 285 -45.22 21.53 -13.05
N LEU A 286 -43.97 22.00 -12.86
CA LEU A 286 -42.80 21.16 -12.67
C LEU A 286 -42.94 20.38 -11.35
N VAL A 287 -43.20 19.08 -11.46
CA VAL A 287 -43.49 18.17 -10.34
C VAL A 287 -42.36 18.12 -9.31
N PRO A 288 -41.07 17.92 -9.68
CA PRO A 288 -40.00 17.84 -8.67
C PRO A 288 -39.78 19.15 -7.90
N SER A 289 -39.93 20.32 -8.54
CA SER A 289 -39.88 21.61 -7.84
C SER A 289 -41.10 21.85 -6.93
N ASN A 290 -42.27 21.28 -7.25
CA ASN A 290 -43.44 21.33 -6.35
C ASN A 290 -43.28 20.42 -5.12
N PHE A 291 -42.70 19.23 -5.29
CA PHE A 291 -42.28 18.39 -4.15
C PHE A 291 -41.28 19.13 -3.26
N PHE A 292 -40.30 19.81 -3.87
CA PHE A 292 -39.31 20.59 -3.14
C PHE A 292 -39.94 21.77 -2.39
N ALA A 293 -40.82 22.55 -3.03
CA ALA A 293 -41.55 23.65 -2.41
C ALA A 293 -42.36 23.19 -1.19
N ALA A 294 -43.13 22.10 -1.31
CA ALA A 294 -43.93 21.59 -0.19
C ALA A 294 -43.08 21.11 1.00
N ASP A 295 -41.93 20.50 0.74
CA ASP A 295 -40.98 20.08 1.78
C ASP A 295 -40.30 21.28 2.48
N VAL A 296 -39.79 22.26 1.72
CA VAL A 296 -39.10 23.42 2.33
C VAL A 296 -40.06 24.32 3.09
N LEU A 297 -41.32 24.45 2.68
CA LEU A 297 -42.31 25.28 3.39
C LEU A 297 -42.60 24.76 4.82
N GLU A 298 -42.62 23.44 5.05
CA GLU A 298 -42.71 22.88 6.41
C GLU A 298 -41.45 23.20 7.22
N LYS A 299 -40.27 23.08 6.60
CA LYS A 299 -38.97 23.37 7.21
C LYS A 299 -38.86 24.86 7.57
N THR A 300 -39.37 25.75 6.73
CA THR A 300 -39.51 27.19 6.99
C THR A 300 -40.48 27.45 8.15
N ALA A 301 -41.62 26.78 8.20
CA ALA A 301 -42.57 26.89 9.32
C ALA A 301 -41.91 26.52 10.66
N GLU A 302 -41.09 25.47 10.70
CA GLU A 302 -40.33 25.07 11.90
C GLU A 302 -39.34 26.17 12.36
N VAL A 303 -38.61 26.80 11.43
CA VAL A 303 -37.72 27.93 11.74
C VAL A 303 -38.52 29.14 12.24
N LEU A 304 -39.62 29.49 11.59
CA LEU A 304 -40.46 30.63 11.96
C LEU A 304 -41.03 30.51 13.39
N GLU A 305 -41.48 29.33 13.80
CA GLU A 305 -41.91 29.12 15.19
C GLU A 305 -40.73 29.14 16.16
N SER A 306 -39.65 28.41 15.85
CA SER A 306 -38.55 28.18 16.79
C SER A 306 -37.60 29.37 16.94
N ALA A 307 -37.37 30.12 15.87
CA ALA A 307 -36.47 31.28 15.84
C ALA A 307 -37.22 32.59 16.10
N ASN A 308 -38.39 32.78 15.49
CA ASN A 308 -39.12 34.05 15.50
C ASN A 308 -40.38 34.07 16.38
N GLY A 309 -40.97 32.92 16.73
CA GLY A 309 -42.32 32.86 17.29
C GLY A 309 -43.42 33.29 16.31
N ALA A 310 -43.12 33.36 15.01
CA ALA A 310 -43.96 33.94 13.96
C ALA A 310 -45.07 32.97 13.51
N LYS A 311 -45.90 32.50 14.46
CA LYS A 311 -46.86 31.41 14.26
C LYS A 311 -47.77 31.59 13.04
N ARG A 312 -48.32 32.80 12.83
CA ARG A 312 -49.19 33.07 11.66
C ARG A 312 -48.48 32.77 10.33
N LEU A 313 -47.23 33.22 10.17
CA LEU A 313 -46.48 33.02 8.93
C LEU A 313 -46.08 31.54 8.76
N ALA A 314 -45.83 30.84 9.87
CA ALA A 314 -45.60 29.40 9.87
C ALA A 314 -46.85 28.62 9.44
N ASP A 315 -48.02 28.92 10.00
CA ASP A 315 -49.30 28.33 9.62
C ASP A 315 -49.64 28.63 8.15
N GLU A 316 -49.31 29.83 7.66
CA GLU A 316 -49.44 30.21 6.25
C GLU A 316 -48.50 29.41 5.30
N CYS A 317 -47.29 29.04 5.75
CA CYS A 317 -46.41 28.12 5.02
C CYS A 317 -46.97 26.70 4.98
N ARG A 318 -47.43 26.18 6.12
CA ARG A 318 -48.02 24.83 6.23
C ARG A 318 -49.29 24.68 5.40
N ALA A 319 -50.13 25.71 5.36
CA ALA A 319 -51.35 25.70 4.55
C ALA A 319 -51.02 25.54 3.06
N LEU A 320 -50.03 26.29 2.55
CA LEU A 320 -49.58 26.17 1.16
C LEU A 320 -48.89 24.82 0.90
N ALA A 321 -48.03 24.35 1.81
CA ALA A 321 -47.40 23.04 1.71
C ALA A 321 -48.41 21.89 1.66
N GLY A 322 -49.44 21.94 2.51
CA GLY A 322 -50.54 20.97 2.55
C GLY A 322 -51.34 20.96 1.25
N GLU A 323 -51.67 22.13 0.70
CA GLU A 323 -52.36 22.24 -0.58
C GLU A 323 -51.52 21.66 -1.73
N VAL A 324 -50.23 22.03 -1.83
CA VAL A 324 -49.34 21.52 -2.88
C VAL A 324 -49.20 19.99 -2.77
N ARG A 325 -49.12 19.41 -1.56
CA ARG A 325 -49.10 17.94 -1.38
C ARG A 325 -50.38 17.26 -1.85
N GLU A 326 -51.55 17.85 -1.62
CA GLU A 326 -52.82 17.28 -2.09
C GLU A 326 -52.94 17.36 -3.62
N ALA A 327 -52.49 18.47 -4.20
CA ALA A 327 -52.43 18.64 -5.64
C ALA A 327 -51.41 17.70 -6.30
N LEU A 328 -50.25 17.45 -5.67
CA LEU A 328 -49.26 16.45 -6.11
C LEU A 328 -49.86 15.04 -6.09
N ARG A 329 -50.53 14.62 -5.00
CA ARG A 329 -51.24 13.33 -4.93
C ARG A 329 -52.26 13.15 -6.06
N SER A 330 -53.00 14.22 -6.37
CA SER A 330 -54.11 14.18 -7.33
C SER A 330 -53.67 14.31 -8.80
N HIS A 331 -52.53 14.93 -9.08
CA HIS A 331 -52.17 15.35 -10.45
C HIS A 331 -50.75 15.01 -10.90
N ALA A 332 -49.81 14.66 -10.01
CA ALA A 332 -48.44 14.33 -10.42
C ALA A 332 -48.26 12.87 -10.82
N VAL A 333 -49.13 11.97 -10.36
CA VAL A 333 -49.05 10.52 -10.64
C VAL A 333 -49.77 10.20 -11.94
N VAL A 334 -49.06 9.49 -12.83
CA VAL A 334 -49.57 9.06 -14.14
C VAL A 334 -49.30 7.57 -14.34
N LYS A 335 -50.25 6.87 -14.98
CA LYS A 335 -50.15 5.43 -15.22
C LYS A 335 -49.58 5.14 -16.60
N THR A 336 -48.47 4.41 -16.63
CA THR A 336 -47.82 3.90 -17.85
C THR A 336 -48.03 2.40 -17.99
N GLU A 337 -48.01 1.90 -19.22
CA GLU A 337 -48.15 0.46 -19.49
C GLU A 337 -46.94 -0.36 -18.99
N LYS A 338 -45.72 0.18 -19.14
CA LYS A 338 -44.46 -0.54 -18.87
C LYS A 338 -43.94 -0.41 -17.43
N TYR A 339 -44.23 0.70 -16.75
CA TYR A 339 -43.73 0.97 -15.40
C TYR A 339 -44.84 1.00 -14.34
N GLY A 340 -46.11 1.03 -14.73
CA GLY A 340 -47.21 1.27 -13.80
C GLY A 340 -47.31 2.75 -13.46
N GLU A 341 -47.68 3.05 -12.21
CA GLU A 341 -47.77 4.42 -11.71
C GLU A 341 -46.37 5.01 -11.49
N ILE A 342 -46.13 6.18 -12.09
CA ILE A 342 -44.92 6.99 -11.96
C ILE A 342 -45.30 8.44 -11.72
N TYR A 343 -44.35 9.25 -11.23
CA TYR A 343 -44.47 10.71 -11.28
C TYR A 343 -44.15 11.22 -12.69
N ALA A 344 -45.00 12.09 -13.23
CA ALA A 344 -44.68 12.88 -14.41
C ALA A 344 -43.62 13.94 -14.07
N PHE A 345 -42.87 14.42 -15.06
CA PHE A 345 -41.89 15.51 -14.86
C PHE A 345 -42.61 16.86 -14.74
N GLU A 346 -43.55 17.11 -15.64
CA GLU A 346 -44.37 18.32 -15.69
C GLU A 346 -45.83 17.98 -15.98
N VAL A 347 -46.77 18.75 -15.44
CA VAL A 347 -48.22 18.59 -15.69
C VAL A 347 -48.92 19.94 -15.87
N ASP A 348 -50.09 19.93 -16.52
CA ASP A 348 -50.91 21.14 -16.76
C ASP A 348 -52.15 21.26 -15.86
N GLY A 349 -52.43 20.24 -15.05
CA GLY A 349 -53.65 20.12 -14.23
C GLY A 349 -54.94 19.81 -15.01
N ARG A 350 -54.88 19.72 -16.35
CA ARG A 350 -55.99 19.37 -17.25
C ARG A 350 -55.93 17.89 -17.69
N GLY A 351 -54.76 17.26 -17.54
CA GLY A 351 -54.49 15.87 -17.92
C GLY A 351 -53.29 15.71 -18.86
N GLY A 352 -52.69 16.82 -19.32
CA GLY A 352 -51.40 16.82 -19.99
C GLY A 352 -50.27 16.54 -19.01
N ALA A 353 -49.36 15.66 -19.42
CA ALA A 353 -48.19 15.26 -18.63
C ALA A 353 -46.99 15.04 -19.55
N LEU A 354 -45.81 15.52 -19.13
CA LEU A 354 -44.54 15.30 -19.80
C LEU A 354 -43.76 14.19 -19.09
N LEU A 355 -43.37 13.15 -19.84
CA LEU A 355 -42.59 12.02 -19.33
C LEU A 355 -41.13 12.15 -19.76
N MET A 356 -40.29 12.64 -18.86
CA MET A 356 -38.82 12.71 -19.00
C MET A 356 -38.18 12.79 -17.61
N ASP A 357 -36.87 12.98 -17.55
CA ASP A 357 -36.23 13.64 -16.41
C ASP A 357 -35.08 14.52 -16.91
N ASP A 358 -34.70 15.51 -16.12
CA ASP A 358 -33.53 16.36 -16.38
C ASP A 358 -32.40 16.02 -15.40
N ALA A 359 -31.17 16.36 -15.76
CA ALA A 359 -30.00 16.01 -14.96
C ALA A 359 -29.67 17.02 -13.85
N ASN A 360 -30.24 18.23 -13.90
CA ASN A 360 -30.10 19.22 -12.83
C ASN A 360 -31.15 19.02 -11.73
N ALA A 361 -30.89 19.51 -10.51
CA ALA A 361 -31.69 19.24 -9.32
C ALA A 361 -32.46 20.49 -8.86
N PRO A 362 -33.75 20.40 -8.48
CA PRO A 362 -34.57 19.19 -8.33
C PRO A 362 -35.00 18.51 -9.65
N SER A 363 -34.74 17.20 -9.71
CA SER A 363 -35.20 16.23 -10.71
C SER A 363 -36.04 15.13 -10.06
N LEU A 364 -36.76 14.32 -10.86
CA LEU A 364 -37.49 13.17 -10.33
C LEU A 364 -36.56 12.16 -9.65
N LEU A 365 -35.37 11.93 -10.22
CA LEU A 365 -34.34 11.09 -9.62
C LEU A 365 -33.94 11.57 -8.21
N SER A 366 -33.89 12.89 -7.99
CA SER A 366 -33.39 13.53 -6.76
C SER A 366 -34.38 13.58 -5.58
N LEU A 367 -35.64 13.19 -5.78
CA LEU A 367 -36.73 13.36 -4.80
C LEU A 367 -36.40 12.84 -3.38
N PRO A 368 -35.76 11.67 -3.17
CA PRO A 368 -35.38 11.21 -1.82
C PRO A 368 -34.23 12.00 -1.19
N TYR A 369 -33.37 12.63 -1.98
CA TYR A 369 -32.26 13.45 -1.48
C TYR A 369 -32.72 14.87 -1.08
N LEU A 370 -33.69 15.44 -1.82
CA LEU A 370 -34.15 16.82 -1.61
C LEU A 370 -35.45 16.94 -0.81
N CYS A 371 -36.45 16.11 -1.10
CA CYS A 371 -37.86 16.39 -0.82
C CYS A 371 -38.51 15.43 0.18
N GLY A 372 -37.73 14.55 0.81
CA GLY A 372 -38.23 13.61 1.83
C GLY A 372 -39.16 12.51 1.30
N VAL A 373 -39.23 12.30 -0.01
CA VAL A 373 -39.91 11.14 -0.62
C VAL A 373 -39.15 9.87 -0.20
N ASP A 374 -39.87 8.84 0.25
CA ASP A 374 -39.22 7.59 0.63
C ASP A 374 -38.51 6.96 -0.59
N LYS A 375 -37.25 6.56 -0.41
CA LYS A 375 -36.47 5.85 -1.45
C LYS A 375 -37.11 4.51 -1.83
N ASP A 376 -37.93 3.95 -0.95
CA ASP A 376 -38.61 2.66 -1.13
C ASP A 376 -40.09 2.83 -1.54
N ASP A 377 -40.55 4.07 -1.79
CA ASP A 377 -41.89 4.35 -2.30
C ASP A 377 -42.12 3.67 -3.68
N PRO A 378 -43.22 2.93 -3.88
CA PRO A 378 -43.46 2.20 -5.14
C PRO A 378 -43.55 3.07 -6.38
N VAL A 379 -44.13 4.27 -6.28
CA VAL A 379 -44.25 5.22 -7.40
C VAL A 379 -42.88 5.82 -7.70
N TYR A 380 -42.08 6.18 -6.70
CA TYR A 380 -40.68 6.58 -6.88
C TYR A 380 -39.84 5.47 -7.50
N LEU A 381 -39.95 4.22 -7.05
CA LEU A 381 -39.18 3.09 -7.61
C LEU A 381 -39.53 2.83 -9.09
N ASN A 382 -40.80 2.93 -9.47
CA ASN A 382 -41.22 2.85 -10.87
C ASN A 382 -40.74 4.07 -11.68
N THR A 383 -40.79 5.27 -11.09
CA THR A 383 -40.25 6.49 -11.69
C THR A 383 -38.75 6.36 -11.92
N ARG A 384 -37.98 5.88 -10.93
CA ARG A 384 -36.55 5.60 -11.02
C ARG A 384 -36.23 4.63 -12.15
N ARG A 385 -37.02 3.56 -12.30
CA ARG A 385 -36.89 2.60 -13.41
C ARG A 385 -37.15 3.24 -14.78
N PHE A 386 -38.08 4.20 -14.87
CA PHE A 386 -38.33 4.96 -16.10
C PHE A 386 -37.19 5.94 -16.42
N VAL A 387 -36.79 6.79 -15.47
CA VAL A 387 -35.81 7.87 -15.72
C VAL A 387 -34.38 7.37 -15.99
N LEU A 388 -34.04 6.17 -15.47
CA LEU A 388 -32.78 5.45 -15.72
C LEU A 388 -32.89 4.46 -16.90
N SER A 389 -33.76 4.73 -17.87
CA SER A 389 -33.97 3.90 -19.05
C SER A 389 -34.03 4.72 -20.34
N ARG A 390 -33.87 4.06 -21.49
CA ARG A 390 -34.00 4.66 -22.83
C ARG A 390 -35.39 5.23 -23.15
N ASP A 391 -36.39 5.02 -22.29
CA ASP A 391 -37.71 5.65 -22.46
C ASP A 391 -37.72 7.09 -21.91
N ASN A 392 -36.74 7.47 -21.09
CA ASN A 392 -36.42 8.87 -20.82
C ASN A 392 -35.63 9.44 -22.02
N PRO A 393 -36.13 10.47 -22.72
CA PRO A 393 -35.47 11.02 -23.92
C PRO A 393 -34.07 11.60 -23.67
N PHE A 394 -33.70 11.86 -22.42
CA PHE A 394 -32.37 12.37 -22.03
C PHE A 394 -31.49 11.34 -21.33
N TRP A 395 -31.88 10.06 -21.29
CA TRP A 395 -30.99 8.97 -20.88
C TRP A 395 -30.03 8.62 -22.02
N PHE A 396 -28.72 8.76 -21.79
CA PHE A 396 -27.69 8.44 -22.76
C PHE A 396 -26.82 7.27 -22.27
N GLU A 397 -26.47 6.38 -23.20
CA GLU A 397 -25.59 5.22 -22.99
C GLU A 397 -24.55 5.20 -24.11
N GLY A 398 -23.31 5.59 -23.79
CA GLY A 398 -22.18 5.48 -24.71
C GLY A 398 -21.13 4.49 -24.21
N LYS A 399 -20.01 4.40 -24.92
CA LYS A 399 -18.89 3.49 -24.60
C LYS A 399 -18.22 3.77 -23.27
N ALA A 400 -18.28 5.00 -22.77
CA ALA A 400 -17.50 5.43 -21.61
C ALA A 400 -18.34 5.75 -20.37
N LEU A 401 -19.54 6.29 -20.54
CA LEU A 401 -20.48 6.51 -19.42
C LEU A 401 -21.95 6.39 -19.85
N LYS A 402 -22.80 6.23 -18.83
CA LYS A 402 -24.27 6.24 -18.93
C LYS A 402 -24.85 7.14 -17.84
N GLY A 403 -25.91 7.87 -18.16
CA GLY A 403 -26.57 8.78 -17.23
C GLY A 403 -27.59 9.67 -17.92
N ILE A 404 -28.17 10.60 -17.15
CA ILE A 404 -29.12 11.59 -17.67
C ILE A 404 -28.33 12.82 -18.14
N GLY A 405 -28.63 13.30 -19.35
CA GLY A 405 -28.21 14.59 -19.88
C GLY A 405 -29.30 15.66 -19.70
N SER A 406 -29.32 16.67 -20.54
CA SER A 406 -30.34 17.73 -20.47
C SER A 406 -30.69 18.26 -21.87
N PRO A 407 -31.92 18.78 -22.10
CA PRO A 407 -32.21 19.66 -23.23
C PRO A 407 -31.33 20.93 -23.24
N HIS A 408 -30.71 21.26 -22.11
CA HIS A 408 -29.78 22.39 -22.02
C HIS A 408 -28.50 22.15 -22.82
N THR A 409 -28.00 20.92 -22.79
CA THR A 409 -26.68 20.53 -23.32
C THR A 409 -26.77 19.85 -24.69
N GLU A 410 -25.64 19.74 -25.40
CA GLU A 410 -25.58 19.01 -26.66
C GLU A 410 -26.04 17.55 -26.52
N LYS A 411 -26.83 17.06 -27.48
CA LYS A 411 -27.36 15.70 -27.49
C LYS A 411 -26.24 14.66 -27.41
N GLY A 412 -26.35 13.71 -26.48
CA GLY A 412 -25.34 12.69 -26.21
C GLY A 412 -24.37 13.04 -25.07
N ARG A 413 -24.49 14.23 -24.46
CA ARG A 413 -23.76 14.58 -23.23
C ARG A 413 -24.55 14.21 -21.97
N VAL A 414 -23.91 13.48 -21.08
CA VAL A 414 -24.39 13.18 -19.72
C VAL A 414 -23.87 14.25 -18.76
N TRP A 415 -24.71 14.72 -17.84
CA TRP A 415 -24.28 15.61 -16.75
C TRP A 415 -23.80 14.75 -15.56
N PRO A 416 -22.55 14.83 -15.08
CA PRO A 416 -22.08 14.04 -13.94
C PRO A 416 -22.93 14.19 -12.67
N MET A 417 -23.63 15.31 -12.51
CA MET A 417 -24.60 15.50 -11.42
C MET A 417 -25.74 14.47 -11.40
N SER A 418 -26.23 14.00 -12.55
CA SER A 418 -27.25 12.93 -12.57
C SER A 418 -26.69 11.60 -12.07
N ILE A 419 -25.42 11.30 -12.36
CA ILE A 419 -24.72 10.11 -11.87
C ILE A 419 -24.48 10.23 -10.36
N ILE A 420 -24.12 11.42 -9.85
CA ILE A 420 -23.99 11.68 -8.42
C ILE A 420 -25.35 11.54 -7.72
N MET A 421 -26.43 12.09 -8.28
CA MET A 421 -27.79 11.93 -7.75
C MET A 421 -28.24 10.47 -7.77
N ARG A 422 -27.96 9.71 -8.84
CA ARG A 422 -28.19 8.26 -8.91
C ARG A 422 -27.48 7.51 -7.78
N ALA A 423 -26.25 7.91 -7.45
CA ALA A 423 -25.45 7.32 -6.37
C ALA A 423 -25.94 7.69 -4.96
N LEU A 424 -26.33 8.95 -4.75
CA LEU A 424 -26.90 9.43 -3.48
C LEU A 424 -28.25 8.78 -3.16
N THR A 425 -29.01 8.43 -4.19
CA THR A 425 -30.33 7.76 -4.12
C THR A 425 -30.27 6.27 -4.48
N ALA A 426 -29.07 5.67 -4.47
CA ALA A 426 -28.86 4.29 -4.89
C ALA A 426 -29.57 3.27 -4.00
N GLN A 427 -30.12 2.23 -4.62
CA GLN A 427 -30.81 1.14 -3.92
C GLN A 427 -29.83 0.12 -3.31
N THR A 428 -28.59 0.08 -3.79
CA THR A 428 -27.54 -0.80 -3.27
C THR A 428 -26.17 -0.12 -3.27
N SER A 429 -25.29 -0.50 -2.35
CA SER A 429 -23.89 -0.05 -2.37
C SER A 429 -23.14 -0.47 -3.65
N GLY A 430 -23.61 -1.50 -4.37
CA GLY A 430 -23.07 -1.87 -5.68
C GLY A 430 -23.35 -0.82 -6.76
N GLU A 431 -24.58 -0.29 -6.81
CA GLU A 431 -24.96 0.80 -7.70
C GLU A 431 -24.18 2.09 -7.37
N ALA A 432 -24.04 2.44 -6.08
CA ALA A 432 -23.25 3.61 -5.68
C ALA A 432 -21.78 3.49 -6.12
N LYS A 433 -21.18 2.30 -6.00
CA LYS A 433 -19.81 2.01 -6.47
C LYS A 433 -19.66 2.08 -7.98
N GLU A 434 -20.64 1.59 -8.74
CA GLU A 434 -20.67 1.73 -10.21
C GLU A 434 -20.63 3.21 -10.60
N CYS A 435 -21.50 4.02 -10.00
CA CYS A 435 -21.59 5.45 -10.27
C CYS A 435 -20.30 6.20 -9.89
N LEU A 436 -19.73 5.92 -8.70
CA LEU A 436 -18.46 6.49 -8.26
C LEU A 436 -17.30 6.14 -9.20
N SER A 437 -17.27 4.92 -9.72
CA SER A 437 -16.24 4.46 -10.67
C SER A 437 -16.39 5.16 -12.04
N ALA A 438 -17.62 5.36 -12.51
CA ALA A 438 -17.88 6.12 -13.75
C ALA A 438 -17.42 7.58 -13.61
N LEU A 439 -17.76 8.24 -12.50
CA LEU A 439 -17.32 9.60 -12.17
C LEU A 439 -15.80 9.74 -12.12
N ALA A 440 -15.11 8.78 -11.50
CA ALA A 440 -13.64 8.76 -11.44
C ALA A 440 -12.97 8.63 -12.82
N ASN A 441 -13.62 7.93 -13.75
CA ASN A 441 -13.10 7.71 -15.10
C ASN A 441 -13.41 8.87 -16.08
N CYS A 442 -14.37 9.75 -15.77
CA CYS A 442 -14.84 10.78 -16.71
C CYS A 442 -14.24 12.19 -16.51
N THR A 443 -13.15 12.33 -15.74
CA THR A 443 -12.52 13.64 -15.45
C THR A 443 -11.61 14.18 -16.55
N ALA A 444 -11.35 13.44 -17.63
CA ALA A 444 -10.37 13.80 -18.67
C ALA A 444 -8.96 14.16 -18.14
N GLY A 445 -8.60 13.71 -16.93
CA GLY A 445 -7.32 14.05 -16.28
C GLY A 445 -7.31 15.38 -15.53
N THR A 446 -8.40 16.15 -15.48
CA THR A 446 -8.46 17.42 -14.73
C THR A 446 -8.54 17.21 -13.22
N GLY A 447 -9.06 16.05 -12.78
CA GLY A 447 -9.34 15.75 -11.36
C GLY A 447 -10.63 16.35 -10.81
N PHE A 448 -11.41 17.06 -11.64
CA PHE A 448 -12.67 17.72 -11.27
C PHE A 448 -13.87 17.15 -12.05
N MET A 449 -15.08 17.44 -11.55
CA MET A 449 -16.34 17.16 -12.24
C MET A 449 -16.62 18.22 -13.30
N HIS A 450 -16.86 17.77 -14.52
CA HIS A 450 -17.32 18.59 -15.63
C HIS A 450 -18.83 18.88 -15.53
N GLU A 451 -19.30 19.81 -16.35
CA GLU A 451 -20.73 20.06 -16.57
C GLU A 451 -21.32 19.01 -17.53
N GLY A 452 -21.20 19.13 -18.85
CA GLY A 452 -21.63 18.07 -19.79
C GLY A 452 -20.46 17.23 -20.30
N VAL A 453 -20.54 15.89 -20.23
CA VAL A 453 -19.52 14.95 -20.75
C VAL A 453 -20.12 14.07 -21.85
N ASP A 454 -19.47 13.99 -23.01
CA ASP A 454 -19.87 13.09 -24.11
C ASP A 454 -19.85 11.62 -23.67
N ALA A 455 -20.96 10.90 -23.90
CA ALA A 455 -21.15 9.54 -23.39
C ALA A 455 -20.18 8.49 -23.99
N ASP A 456 -19.63 8.73 -25.18
CA ASP A 456 -18.66 7.87 -25.85
C ASP A 456 -17.20 8.25 -25.57
N ASP A 457 -16.92 9.54 -25.33
CA ASP A 457 -15.56 10.07 -25.20
C ASP A 457 -15.43 11.12 -24.06
N PRO A 458 -14.96 10.71 -22.87
CA PRO A 458 -14.88 11.61 -21.71
C PRO A 458 -13.89 12.77 -21.87
N ALA A 459 -13.01 12.75 -22.89
CA ALA A 459 -12.14 13.88 -23.19
C ALA A 459 -12.91 15.07 -23.81
N LYS A 460 -14.16 14.86 -24.28
CA LYS A 460 -15.04 15.90 -24.79
C LYS A 460 -16.04 16.35 -23.72
N TYR A 461 -15.79 17.48 -23.08
CA TYR A 461 -16.66 18.09 -22.07
C TYR A 461 -17.02 19.55 -22.38
N SER A 462 -18.10 20.09 -21.79
CA SER A 462 -18.51 21.50 -21.99
C SER A 462 -17.71 22.49 -21.14
N ARG A 463 -17.54 22.22 -19.84
CA ARG A 463 -16.76 23.02 -18.88
C ARG A 463 -15.82 22.11 -18.10
N SER A 464 -14.58 22.55 -17.90
CA SER A 464 -13.47 21.77 -17.31
C SER A 464 -13.58 21.52 -15.80
N TRP A 465 -14.46 22.26 -15.13
CA TRP A 465 -14.88 22.08 -13.74
C TRP A 465 -16.23 22.78 -13.54
N PHE A 466 -17.06 22.25 -12.65
CA PHE A 466 -18.29 22.90 -12.20
C PHE A 466 -18.38 22.81 -10.67
N ALA A 467 -18.34 23.97 -9.99
CA ALA A 467 -18.15 24.06 -8.54
C ALA A 467 -19.23 23.30 -7.74
N TRP A 468 -20.49 23.38 -8.17
CA TRP A 468 -21.57 22.60 -7.54
C TRP A 468 -21.36 21.09 -7.73
N ALA A 469 -21.09 20.63 -8.95
CA ALA A 469 -20.82 19.21 -9.21
C ALA A 469 -19.61 18.68 -8.41
N ASN A 470 -18.55 19.48 -8.25
CA ASN A 470 -17.40 19.17 -7.41
C ASN A 470 -17.80 18.97 -5.95
N THR A 471 -18.49 19.94 -5.38
CA THR A 471 -18.96 19.90 -3.98
C THR A 471 -19.91 18.71 -3.74
N LEU A 472 -20.80 18.41 -4.68
CA LEU A 472 -21.72 17.28 -4.61
C LEU A 472 -21.01 15.93 -4.74
N PHE A 473 -19.98 15.82 -5.60
CA PHE A 473 -19.09 14.65 -5.66
C PHE A 473 -18.35 14.45 -4.32
N GLY A 474 -17.87 15.55 -3.73
CA GLY A 474 -17.27 15.54 -2.40
C GLY A 474 -18.23 15.00 -1.34
N GLU A 475 -19.48 15.46 -1.32
CA GLU A 475 -20.52 14.98 -0.42
C GLU A 475 -20.80 13.47 -0.60
N LEU A 476 -20.92 13.00 -1.85
CA LEU A 476 -21.09 11.59 -2.17
C LEU A 476 -19.96 10.74 -1.59
N VAL A 477 -18.71 11.10 -1.87
CA VAL A 477 -17.54 10.36 -1.38
C VAL A 477 -17.49 10.37 0.16
N TRP A 478 -17.76 11.53 0.79
CA TRP A 478 -17.84 11.63 2.25
C TRP A 478 -18.87 10.63 2.83
N ASN A 479 -20.07 10.62 2.26
CA ASN A 479 -21.17 9.78 2.73
C ASN A 479 -20.82 8.29 2.53
N MET A 480 -20.21 7.92 1.40
CA MET A 480 -19.76 6.54 1.13
C MET A 480 -18.62 6.10 2.06
N VAL A 481 -17.64 6.96 2.38
CA VAL A 481 -16.63 6.65 3.43
C VAL A 481 -17.30 6.47 4.79
N SER A 482 -18.25 7.33 5.13
CA SER A 482 -18.96 7.28 6.43
C SER A 482 -19.80 6.02 6.60
N ARG A 483 -20.29 5.43 5.49
CA ARG A 483 -21.00 4.15 5.46
C ARG A 483 -20.08 2.92 5.30
N GLY A 484 -18.76 3.10 5.21
CA GLY A 484 -17.79 2.02 4.98
C GLY A 484 -17.89 1.38 3.58
N GLU A 485 -18.46 2.10 2.62
CA GLU A 485 -18.66 1.60 1.26
C GLU A 485 -17.40 1.72 0.40
N ILE A 486 -16.56 2.73 0.65
CA ILE A 486 -15.25 2.87 0.01
C ILE A 486 -14.23 2.06 0.83
N GLU A 487 -13.44 1.23 0.14
CA GLU A 487 -12.32 0.54 0.79
C GLU A 487 -11.28 1.59 1.23
N PRO A 488 -10.71 1.47 2.44
CA PRO A 488 -9.57 2.28 2.83
C PRO A 488 -8.41 2.06 1.85
N PRO A 489 -7.33 2.87 1.90
CA PRO A 489 -6.05 2.39 1.37
C PRO A 489 -5.82 0.93 1.78
N PRO A 490 -5.04 0.16 0.98
CA PRO A 490 -4.27 -0.93 1.59
C PRO A 490 -3.67 -0.28 2.84
N ASN A 491 -4.13 -0.70 4.03
CA ASN A 491 -3.97 0.09 5.25
C ASN A 491 -2.50 0.50 5.38
N ASP A 492 -2.16 1.51 6.18
CA ASP A 492 -0.74 1.73 6.46
C ASP A 492 -0.21 0.53 7.27
N LEU A 493 0.16 -0.55 6.57
CA LEU A 493 0.53 -1.85 7.10
C LEU A 493 1.85 -1.74 7.85
N SER A 494 2.70 -0.80 7.44
CA SER A 494 3.88 -0.43 8.22
C SER A 494 3.56 0.10 9.61
N SER A 495 2.34 0.62 9.87
CA SER A 495 1.93 1.01 11.23
C SER A 495 1.66 -0.17 12.18
N TRP A 496 1.49 -1.38 11.65
CA TRP A 496 1.45 -2.62 12.45
C TRP A 496 2.84 -3.21 12.68
N VAL A 497 3.86 -2.85 11.90
CA VAL A 497 5.20 -3.39 12.09
C VAL A 497 5.82 -2.83 13.37
N ARG A 498 6.52 -3.71 14.10
CA ARG A 498 7.24 -3.44 15.34
C ARG A 498 8.68 -3.97 15.17
N PRO A 499 9.60 -3.23 14.53
CA PRO A 499 10.96 -3.71 14.25
C PRO A 499 11.76 -4.09 15.51
N GLU A 500 11.28 -3.72 16.70
CA GLU A 500 11.81 -4.17 17.98
C GLU A 500 11.59 -5.68 18.25
N ILE A 501 10.61 -6.36 17.64
CA ILE A 501 10.35 -7.79 17.88
C ILE A 501 11.55 -8.62 17.40
N GLY A 502 12.12 -9.43 18.28
CA GLY A 502 13.32 -10.22 18.01
C GLY A 502 14.63 -9.47 18.25
N THR A 503 14.60 -8.20 18.66
CA THR A 503 15.81 -7.44 19.04
C THR A 503 16.21 -7.66 20.50
N GLY A 504 15.33 -8.25 21.31
CA GLY A 504 15.62 -8.76 22.65
C GLY A 504 15.70 -10.28 22.68
N GLY A 505 16.22 -10.83 23.78
CA GLY A 505 16.41 -12.28 23.92
C GLY A 505 17.38 -12.84 22.86
N ASN A 506 16.89 -13.79 22.05
CA ASN A 506 17.70 -14.60 21.12
C ASN A 506 17.38 -14.36 19.63
N GLY A 507 16.52 -13.39 19.29
CA GLY A 507 16.04 -13.23 17.92
C GLY A 507 17.07 -12.64 16.94
N HIS A 508 17.98 -11.79 17.43
CA HIS A 508 18.97 -11.05 16.63
C HIS A 508 18.38 -10.30 15.42
N ALA A 509 17.13 -9.83 15.51
CA ALA A 509 16.53 -9.00 14.47
C ALA A 509 17.23 -7.63 14.35
N PHE A 510 17.07 -6.96 13.21
CA PHE A 510 17.62 -5.63 12.95
C PHE A 510 16.56 -4.51 13.06
N PRO A 511 16.72 -3.52 13.98
CA PRO A 511 15.71 -2.47 14.22
C PRO A 511 15.79 -1.25 13.30
N GLY A 512 16.88 -1.09 12.54
CA GLY A 512 17.17 0.15 11.84
C GLY A 512 16.37 0.35 10.55
N ALA A 513 16.68 1.43 9.83
CA ALA A 513 16.07 1.73 8.54
C ALA A 513 16.61 0.79 7.46
N ALA A 514 15.75 -0.10 6.96
CA ALA A 514 16.02 -0.96 5.80
C ALA A 514 15.01 -0.71 4.67
N TYR A 515 15.40 -0.98 3.43
CA TYR A 515 14.51 -1.01 2.26
C TYR A 515 14.21 -2.48 1.92
N PRO A 516 13.00 -2.85 1.42
CA PRO A 516 12.72 -4.24 1.10
C PRO A 516 13.72 -4.81 0.08
N PHE A 517 14.41 -5.89 0.42
CA PHE A 517 15.51 -6.49 -0.35
C PHE A 517 16.66 -5.51 -0.70
N GLY A 518 16.83 -4.42 0.05
CA GLY A 518 17.86 -3.39 -0.19
C GLY A 518 19.23 -3.75 0.40
N LEU A 519 20.31 -3.29 -0.26
CA LEU A 519 21.70 -3.47 0.18
C LEU A 519 22.04 -2.75 1.49
N VAL A 520 21.38 -1.61 1.74
CA VAL A 520 21.62 -0.79 2.93
C VAL A 520 20.62 -1.14 4.04
N GLN A 521 21.16 -1.42 5.22
CA GLN A 521 20.44 -1.55 6.48
C GLN A 521 21.10 -0.55 7.45
N ALA A 522 20.57 0.67 7.53
CA ALA A 522 21.20 1.77 8.26
C ALA A 522 20.57 1.94 9.65
N GLY A 523 21.34 1.71 10.71
CA GLY A 523 20.78 1.54 12.05
C GLY A 523 21.79 1.70 13.19
N PRO A 524 21.32 1.68 14.45
CA PRO A 524 22.15 1.79 15.64
C PRO A 524 22.93 0.50 15.95
N ASP A 525 24.18 0.67 16.37
CA ASP A 525 24.98 -0.38 17.02
C ASP A 525 25.02 -0.13 18.54
N THR A 526 24.61 -1.10 19.36
CA THR A 526 24.77 -1.08 20.83
C THR A 526 26.01 -1.85 21.28
N GLY A 527 26.44 -2.83 20.50
CA GLY A 527 27.65 -3.62 20.70
C GLY A 527 28.14 -4.20 19.37
N CYS A 528 29.29 -4.88 19.39
CA CYS A 528 29.86 -5.50 18.19
C CYS A 528 30.34 -6.93 18.40
N ASP A 529 30.51 -7.39 19.65
CA ASP A 529 31.12 -8.66 19.98
C ASP A 529 30.16 -9.64 20.68
N GLY A 530 30.38 -10.93 20.43
CA GLY A 530 29.61 -12.02 21.00
C GLY A 530 28.29 -12.31 20.29
N TRP A 531 27.78 -13.52 20.53
CA TRP A 531 26.58 -14.08 19.86
C TRP A 531 25.33 -13.20 20.01
N GLY A 532 25.17 -12.51 21.15
CA GLY A 532 24.04 -11.60 21.36
C GLY A 532 24.00 -10.39 20.42
N HIS A 533 25.11 -10.01 19.79
CA HIS A 533 25.25 -8.80 18.96
C HIS A 533 25.33 -9.10 17.46
N CYS A 534 24.84 -10.25 16.97
CA CYS A 534 24.97 -10.60 15.56
C CYS A 534 24.33 -9.60 14.57
N SER A 535 23.32 -8.82 15.00
CA SER A 535 22.73 -7.70 14.25
C SER A 535 23.18 -6.31 14.69
N GLY A 536 24.23 -6.22 15.53
CA GLY A 536 24.76 -4.96 16.09
C GLY A 536 23.96 -4.38 17.27
N TYR A 537 22.71 -4.78 17.43
CA TYR A 537 21.78 -4.19 18.41
C TYR A 537 21.18 -5.23 19.37
N ARG A 538 21.01 -4.84 20.64
CA ARG A 538 20.17 -5.55 21.61
C ARG A 538 19.24 -4.59 22.35
N PHE A 539 17.99 -5.00 22.54
CA PHE A 539 16.96 -4.14 23.14
C PHE A 539 17.27 -3.74 24.59
N GLU A 540 17.91 -4.63 25.34
CA GLU A 540 18.24 -4.45 26.75
C GLU A 540 19.41 -3.48 27.01
N GLU A 541 20.16 -3.13 25.97
CA GLU A 541 21.32 -2.23 26.07
C GLU A 541 20.92 -0.77 26.29
N LYS A 542 21.82 -0.04 26.96
CA LYS A 542 21.59 1.34 27.42
C LYS A 542 22.49 2.37 26.75
N GLU A 543 23.41 1.94 25.90
CA GLU A 543 24.30 2.81 25.14
C GLU A 543 24.29 2.44 23.66
N ILE A 544 24.37 3.46 22.80
CA ILE A 544 24.64 3.34 21.37
C ILE A 544 26.11 3.73 21.14
N LYS A 545 26.83 2.91 20.38
CA LYS A 545 28.23 3.11 19.97
C LYS A 545 28.33 3.87 18.65
N GLY A 546 27.28 3.82 17.81
CA GLY A 546 27.10 4.66 16.64
C GLY A 546 26.05 4.09 15.68
N PHE A 547 26.14 4.46 14.41
CA PHE A 547 25.21 4.03 13.37
C PHE A 547 25.95 3.56 12.11
N SER A 548 25.92 2.26 11.82
CA SER A 548 26.55 1.67 10.63
C SER A 548 25.51 1.35 9.53
N GLN A 549 25.98 0.92 8.35
CA GLN A 549 25.20 0.93 7.10
C GLN A 549 24.80 -0.46 6.56
N THR A 550 25.31 -1.52 7.16
CA THR A 550 25.17 -2.91 6.66
C THR A 550 25.01 -3.86 7.84
N HIS A 551 23.99 -4.71 7.83
CA HIS A 551 23.66 -5.57 8.96
C HIS A 551 23.10 -6.91 8.51
N LEU A 552 23.33 -7.94 9.33
CA LEU A 552 22.62 -9.20 9.24
C LEU A 552 21.38 -9.17 10.15
N SER A 553 20.27 -9.75 9.69
CA SER A 553 19.05 -9.91 10.49
C SER A 553 18.88 -11.38 10.82
N GLY A 554 18.92 -11.69 12.11
CA GLY A 554 18.58 -12.99 12.66
C GLY A 554 19.70 -14.02 12.72
N THR A 555 20.92 -13.73 12.27
CA THR A 555 21.96 -14.76 12.11
C THR A 555 22.63 -15.15 13.43
N GLY A 556 23.04 -16.42 13.56
CA GLY A 556 23.87 -16.91 14.68
C GLY A 556 25.36 -16.54 14.63
N CYS A 557 25.80 -15.78 13.64
CA CYS A 557 27.17 -15.30 13.47
C CYS A 557 27.20 -13.78 13.26
N THR A 558 28.21 -13.11 13.87
CA THR A 558 28.49 -11.68 13.73
C THR A 558 29.20 -11.38 12.41
N ASP A 559 28.67 -10.45 11.62
CA ASP A 559 29.43 -9.80 10.54
C ASP A 559 28.77 -8.47 10.09
N LEU A 560 29.43 -7.77 9.16
CA LEU A 560 29.07 -6.45 8.62
C LEU A 560 29.27 -5.34 9.67
N GLY A 561 28.33 -4.41 9.85
CA GLY A 561 28.50 -3.22 10.69
C GLY A 561 29.42 -2.16 10.06
N ASP A 562 29.48 -2.07 8.74
CA ASP A 562 30.45 -1.19 8.07
C ASP A 562 30.02 0.28 8.03
N PHE A 563 31.01 1.18 8.12
CA PHE A 563 30.89 2.63 7.96
C PHE A 563 30.05 3.29 9.07
N LEU A 564 30.55 3.22 10.31
CA LEU A 564 29.86 3.75 11.48
C LEU A 564 29.99 5.27 11.58
N PHE A 565 28.88 5.94 11.91
CA PHE A 565 28.83 7.35 12.27
C PHE A 565 28.50 7.54 13.74
N PHE A 566 29.08 8.56 14.38
CA PHE A 566 28.72 8.97 15.73
C PHE A 566 28.64 10.51 15.82
N PRO A 567 27.42 11.08 15.91
CA PRO A 567 27.22 12.53 15.98
C PRO A 567 27.24 13.03 17.42
N TYR A 568 27.84 14.21 17.68
CA TYR A 568 27.86 14.82 19.02
C TYR A 568 28.06 16.34 19.03
N CYS A 569 27.56 16.99 20.09
CA CYS A 569 27.86 18.39 20.44
C CYS A 569 29.17 18.54 21.22
N GLY A 570 29.85 19.67 21.02
CA GLY A 570 30.95 20.17 21.87
C GLY A 570 32.35 20.02 21.26
N PRO A 571 33.42 20.15 22.07
CA PRO A 571 34.79 19.90 21.63
C PRO A 571 35.02 18.42 21.29
N SER A 572 36.13 18.12 20.60
CA SER A 572 36.51 16.74 20.28
C SER A 572 36.63 15.88 21.54
N ARG A 573 36.11 14.65 21.48
CA ARG A 573 36.07 13.71 22.61
C ARG A 573 37.26 12.76 22.59
N GLU A 574 37.96 12.67 23.71
CA GLU A 574 39.01 11.68 23.97
C GLU A 574 38.52 10.53 24.87
N ASP A 575 37.36 10.70 25.52
CA ASP A 575 36.70 9.77 26.44
C ASP A 575 35.93 8.63 25.74
N GLY A 576 35.98 8.59 24.40
CA GLY A 576 35.39 7.54 23.56
C GLY A 576 34.06 7.92 22.92
N PHE A 577 33.65 7.15 21.92
CA PHE A 577 32.43 7.38 21.13
C PHE A 577 31.33 6.42 21.55
N SER A 578 30.54 6.83 22.55
CA SER A 578 29.30 6.16 22.94
C SER A 578 28.37 7.13 23.68
N SER A 579 27.07 6.95 23.53
CA SER A 579 26.07 7.73 24.27
C SER A 579 25.01 6.83 24.86
N ASP A 580 24.61 7.12 26.08
CA ASP A 580 23.28 6.78 26.56
C ASP A 580 22.20 7.39 25.65
N PHE A 581 21.00 6.82 25.68
CA PHE A 581 19.88 7.26 24.86
C PHE A 581 18.56 7.08 25.61
N ASP A 582 17.58 7.91 25.29
CA ASP A 582 16.24 7.77 25.86
C ASP A 582 15.43 6.76 25.04
N LYS A 583 15.11 5.60 25.65
CA LYS A 583 14.21 4.58 25.09
C LYS A 583 12.82 5.14 24.75
N GLY A 584 12.35 6.18 25.44
CA GLY A 584 11.10 6.88 25.12
C GLY A 584 11.18 7.79 23.88
N SER A 585 12.39 8.12 23.42
CA SER A 585 12.66 8.88 22.19
C SER A 585 12.95 7.98 20.97
N GLU A 586 13.23 6.69 21.22
CA GLU A 586 13.55 5.69 20.20
C GLU A 586 12.30 5.40 19.35
N THR A 587 12.44 5.49 18.04
CA THR A 587 11.37 5.27 17.07
C THR A 587 11.88 4.32 15.99
N MET A 588 11.27 3.15 15.89
CA MET A 588 11.57 2.14 14.87
C MET A 588 10.37 2.00 13.94
N GLU A 589 10.54 2.25 12.65
CA GLU A 589 9.52 2.09 11.62
C GLU A 589 10.12 1.45 10.36
N PRO A 590 9.35 0.74 9.53
CA PRO A 590 9.84 0.23 8.25
C PRO A 590 10.41 1.34 7.36
N GLY A 591 11.73 1.32 7.16
CA GLY A 591 12.48 2.32 6.40
C GLY A 591 12.82 3.62 7.13
N TYR A 592 12.63 3.69 8.46
CA TYR A 592 13.01 4.85 9.27
C TYR A 592 13.37 4.47 10.72
N TYR A 593 14.47 5.04 11.21
CA TYR A 593 14.85 4.94 12.62
C TYR A 593 15.15 6.35 13.17
N ALA A 594 14.83 6.59 14.43
CA ALA A 594 15.25 7.81 15.15
C ALA A 594 15.47 7.60 16.64
N VAL A 595 16.35 8.41 17.24
CA VAL A 595 16.63 8.40 18.69
C VAL A 595 17.26 9.72 19.15
N ASP A 596 17.02 10.12 20.40
CA ASP A 596 17.74 11.21 21.06
C ASP A 596 18.88 10.65 21.93
N LEU A 597 20.11 11.08 21.65
CA LEU A 597 21.31 10.66 22.38
C LEU A 597 21.61 11.62 23.54
N GLY A 598 21.71 11.08 24.76
CA GLY A 598 21.91 11.80 26.03
C GLY A 598 23.24 12.54 26.09
N ARG A 599 24.36 11.85 26.35
CA ARG A 599 25.72 12.40 26.38
C ARG A 599 26.12 13.07 25.06
N SER A 600 25.66 12.59 23.91
CA SER A 600 25.95 13.26 22.62
C SER A 600 25.12 14.51 22.36
N ARG A 601 24.04 14.72 23.12
CA ARG A 601 23.13 15.88 23.02
C ARG A 601 22.65 16.11 21.58
N THR A 602 22.35 15.03 20.87
CA THR A 602 22.02 15.05 19.44
C THR A 602 20.89 14.09 19.15
N ARG A 603 19.86 14.56 18.41
CA ARG A 603 18.85 13.70 17.82
C ARG A 603 19.35 13.16 16.48
N VAL A 604 19.20 11.87 16.27
CA VAL A 604 19.56 11.17 15.04
C VAL A 604 18.29 10.64 14.38
N GLU A 605 18.17 10.85 13.08
CA GLU A 605 17.10 10.30 12.25
C GLU A 605 17.72 9.75 10.96
N VAL A 606 17.30 8.56 10.53
CA VAL A 606 17.80 7.91 9.31
C VAL A 606 16.66 7.31 8.50
N SER A 607 16.77 7.39 7.18
CA SER A 607 15.91 6.72 6.21
C SER A 607 16.75 6.22 5.02
N VAL A 608 16.21 5.34 4.18
CA VAL A 608 16.99 4.60 3.17
C VAL A 608 16.29 4.47 1.82
N SER A 609 17.10 4.28 0.79
CA SER A 609 16.76 3.76 -0.53
C SER A 609 17.46 2.40 -0.72
N PRO A 610 17.29 1.68 -1.86
CA PRO A 610 17.89 0.35 -2.05
C PRO A 610 19.41 0.26 -1.77
N HIS A 611 20.20 1.27 -2.14
CA HIS A 611 21.66 1.25 -2.00
C HIS A 611 22.24 2.43 -1.20
N CYS A 612 21.39 3.28 -0.60
CA CYS A 612 21.80 4.49 0.09
C CYS A 612 21.03 4.76 1.39
N ALA A 613 21.65 5.49 2.31
CA ALA A 613 21.02 6.08 3.48
C ALA A 613 21.06 7.61 3.42
N ILE A 614 20.04 8.25 4.00
CA ILE A 614 20.01 9.68 4.31
C ILE A 614 19.75 9.86 5.80
N TYR A 615 20.61 10.66 6.44
CA TYR A 615 20.59 11.00 7.84
C TYR A 615 20.21 12.47 8.02
N ARG A 616 19.49 12.76 9.12
CA ARG A 616 19.29 14.11 9.65
C ARG A 616 19.72 14.11 11.11
N PHE A 617 20.73 14.92 11.42
CA PHE A 617 21.23 15.13 12.78
C PHE A 617 20.73 16.48 13.29
N THR A 618 20.14 16.52 14.49
CA THR A 618 19.71 17.78 15.14
C THR A 618 20.51 17.98 16.42
N PHE A 619 21.37 18.98 16.45
CA PHE A 619 22.27 19.25 17.58
C PHE A 619 21.52 20.04 18.66
N LEU A 620 21.34 19.45 19.84
CA LEU A 620 20.41 19.92 20.87
C LEU A 620 21.01 20.97 21.83
N ASP A 621 22.34 21.14 21.79
CA ASP A 621 23.08 22.19 22.50
C ASP A 621 23.93 23.02 21.51
N GLY A 622 24.45 24.18 21.96
CA GLY A 622 25.40 24.99 21.20
C GLY A 622 26.85 24.70 21.63
N GLY A 623 27.82 24.94 20.74
CA GLY A 623 29.26 24.77 21.03
C GLY A 623 30.06 23.98 20.00
N GLY A 624 29.52 23.78 18.79
CA GLY A 624 30.15 23.01 17.71
C GLY A 624 29.45 21.67 17.47
N ALA A 625 29.20 21.36 16.20
CA ALA A 625 28.61 20.11 15.75
C ALA A 625 29.70 19.21 15.16
N ASN A 626 29.70 17.93 15.54
CA ASN A 626 30.71 16.96 15.11
C ASN A 626 30.04 15.70 14.56
N ILE A 627 30.63 15.14 13.51
CA ILE A 627 30.33 13.79 13.00
C ILE A 627 31.64 13.01 13.01
N MET A 628 31.78 12.06 13.93
CA MET A 628 32.84 11.05 13.85
C MET A 628 32.43 9.98 12.85
N PHE A 629 33.37 9.58 11.99
CA PHE A 629 33.28 8.45 11.08
C PHE A 629 34.32 7.39 11.46
N ASP A 630 33.86 6.16 11.70
CA ASP A 630 34.70 5.01 12.01
C ASP A 630 34.65 3.96 10.89
N ASN A 631 35.72 3.91 10.10
CA ASN A 631 35.87 2.88 9.08
C ASN A 631 36.37 1.54 9.65
N GLN A 632 36.95 1.54 10.86
CA GLN A 632 37.48 0.35 11.52
C GLN A 632 36.39 -0.51 12.18
N TRP A 633 35.27 0.12 12.55
CA TRP A 633 34.11 -0.55 13.12
C TRP A 633 33.55 -1.65 12.18
N ALA A 634 33.09 -2.71 12.83
CA ALA A 634 32.32 -3.83 12.29
C ALA A 634 31.72 -4.60 13.46
N ILE A 635 30.70 -5.40 13.17
CA ILE A 635 30.10 -6.36 14.07
C ILE A 635 30.91 -7.66 13.95
N GLY A 636 31.75 -7.95 14.94
CA GLY A 636 32.66 -9.11 14.96
C GLY A 636 33.80 -8.97 15.98
N ASP A 637 34.56 -10.05 16.17
CA ASP A 637 35.74 -10.09 17.05
C ASP A 637 36.88 -9.25 16.45
N PRO A 638 37.32 -8.12 17.06
CA PRO A 638 38.34 -7.25 16.49
C PRO A 638 39.71 -7.89 16.27
N GLY A 639 39.98 -9.04 16.91
CA GLY A 639 41.20 -9.84 16.74
C GLY A 639 41.12 -10.83 15.57
N ARG A 640 39.92 -11.21 15.14
CA ARG A 640 39.69 -12.03 13.93
C ARG A 640 39.42 -11.17 12.71
N ASP A 641 38.70 -10.07 12.90
CA ASP A 641 38.28 -9.17 11.83
C ASP A 641 39.41 -8.25 11.38
N GLN A 642 40.06 -8.63 10.28
CA GLN A 642 41.22 -7.91 9.76
C GLN A 642 40.81 -6.98 8.62
N MET A 643 40.99 -5.67 8.83
CA MET A 643 40.81 -4.65 7.80
C MET A 643 42.13 -4.39 7.06
N HIS A 644 42.06 -4.34 5.74
CA HIS A 644 43.17 -4.20 4.79
C HIS A 644 42.81 -3.19 3.68
N ASP A 645 43.81 -2.75 2.91
CA ASP A 645 43.65 -1.94 1.69
C ASP A 645 42.70 -0.74 1.82
N VAL A 646 42.74 -0.01 2.94
CA VAL A 646 41.96 1.22 3.13
C VAL A 646 42.44 2.30 2.16
N LYS A 647 41.51 2.91 1.42
CA LYS A 647 41.75 4.10 0.62
C LYS A 647 40.63 5.09 0.88
N ILE A 648 40.99 6.34 1.13
CA ILE A 648 40.05 7.43 1.38
C ILE A 648 40.45 8.67 0.55
N SER A 649 39.46 9.48 0.18
CA SER A 649 39.63 10.73 -0.54
C SER A 649 38.48 11.68 -0.25
N ASP A 650 38.75 12.98 -0.21
CA ASP A 650 37.73 14.03 -0.07
C ASP A 650 37.90 15.14 -1.11
N ASP A 651 36.86 15.97 -1.27
CA ASP A 651 36.90 17.22 -2.05
C ASP A 651 37.35 18.44 -1.21
N GLY A 652 37.86 18.21 0.00
CA GLY A 652 38.24 19.25 0.96
C GLY A 652 37.07 19.97 1.64
N ARG A 653 35.81 19.66 1.31
CA ARG A 653 34.64 20.46 1.75
C ARG A 653 33.42 19.68 2.21
N ARG A 654 32.84 18.81 1.38
CA ARG A 654 31.52 18.21 1.65
C ARG A 654 31.43 16.73 1.31
N ARG A 655 32.30 16.22 0.44
CA ARG A 655 32.27 14.83 -0.03
C ARG A 655 33.47 14.07 0.48
N PHE A 656 33.22 12.88 1.01
CA PHE A 656 34.23 11.92 1.42
C PHE A 656 33.90 10.57 0.80
N GLU A 657 34.89 9.92 0.23
CA GLU A 657 34.74 8.66 -0.49
C GLU A 657 35.84 7.70 -0.08
N GLY A 658 35.59 6.41 -0.17
CA GLY A 658 36.61 5.43 0.13
C GLY A 658 36.20 4.00 -0.12
N GLU A 659 37.21 3.14 -0.07
CA GLU A 659 37.06 1.70 -0.11
C GLU A 659 37.91 1.06 0.99
N LYS A 660 37.50 -0.12 1.44
CA LYS A 660 38.28 -1.00 2.31
C LYS A 660 38.10 -2.45 1.89
N ARG A 661 39.12 -3.26 2.17
CA ARG A 661 38.96 -4.72 2.25
C ARG A 661 38.84 -5.14 3.70
N ARG A 662 37.97 -6.11 3.99
CA ARG A 662 37.83 -6.71 5.32
C ARG A 662 37.82 -8.23 5.18
N TRP A 663 38.48 -8.92 6.10
CA TRP A 663 38.20 -10.31 6.40
C TRP A 663 37.36 -10.37 7.67
N GLY A 664 36.26 -11.13 7.60
CA GLY A 664 35.43 -11.54 8.74
C GLY A 664 34.96 -12.97 8.45
N TRP A 665 33.65 -13.22 8.42
CA TRP A 665 33.10 -14.51 7.95
C TRP A 665 33.42 -14.76 6.46
N VAL A 666 33.55 -13.70 5.66
CA VAL A 666 34.08 -13.72 4.30
C VAL A 666 35.08 -12.58 4.07
N HIS A 667 35.96 -12.72 3.07
CA HIS A 667 36.74 -11.60 2.54
C HIS A 667 35.86 -10.71 1.66
N ARG A 668 35.80 -9.39 1.90
CA ARG A 668 34.94 -8.45 1.15
C ARG A 668 35.67 -7.18 0.77
N THR A 669 35.25 -6.59 -0.34
CA THR A 669 35.50 -5.18 -0.66
C THR A 669 34.21 -4.41 -0.42
N PHE A 670 34.32 -3.31 0.33
CA PHE A 670 33.26 -2.33 0.54
C PHE A 670 33.72 -0.99 -0.02
N ALA A 671 32.83 -0.28 -0.70
CA ALA A 671 33.05 1.08 -1.14
C ALA A 671 31.88 1.99 -0.76
N PHE A 672 32.19 3.24 -0.44
CA PHE A 672 31.22 4.27 -0.11
C PHE A 672 31.51 5.59 -0.81
N SER A 673 30.47 6.39 -0.97
CA SER A 673 30.54 7.82 -1.24
C SER A 673 29.56 8.49 -0.28
N LEU A 674 30.01 9.48 0.49
CA LEU A 674 29.16 10.26 1.39
C LEU A 674 29.27 11.75 1.13
N GLU A 675 28.18 12.47 1.34
CA GLU A 675 28.08 13.92 1.15
C GLU A 675 27.26 14.56 2.27
N PHE A 676 27.68 15.76 2.71
CA PHE A 676 26.96 16.63 3.65
C PHE A 676 26.24 17.77 2.91
N ASP A 677 25.12 18.26 3.46
CA ASP A 677 24.34 19.36 2.87
C ASP A 677 25.05 20.74 2.90
N ARG A 678 26.21 20.81 3.55
CA ARG A 678 27.08 21.99 3.66
C ARG A 678 28.54 21.58 3.74
N ASP A 679 29.41 22.55 3.46
CA ASP A 679 30.86 22.38 3.62
C ASP A 679 31.20 22.29 5.15
N TRP A 680 32.11 21.40 5.56
CA TRP A 680 32.64 21.34 6.93
C TRP A 680 33.55 22.53 7.23
N SER A 681 33.54 23.03 8.47
CA SER A 681 34.47 24.10 8.91
C SER A 681 35.89 23.56 9.17
N GLY A 682 36.02 22.25 9.35
CA GLY A 682 37.30 21.54 9.31
C GLY A 682 37.14 20.06 9.67
N PHE A 683 38.21 19.30 9.59
CA PHE A 683 38.25 17.92 10.07
C PHE A 683 39.50 17.65 10.92
N SER A 684 39.57 16.46 11.51
CA SER A 684 40.78 15.90 12.10
C SER A 684 40.76 14.39 11.91
N ASP A 685 41.83 13.82 11.36
CA ASP A 685 42.00 12.37 11.31
C ASP A 685 42.22 11.83 12.73
N LEU A 686 41.57 10.72 13.05
CA LEU A 686 41.63 10.08 14.36
C LEU A 686 42.64 8.92 14.33
N PRO A 687 43.36 8.67 15.43
CA PRO A 687 44.31 7.56 15.48
C PRO A 687 43.60 6.22 15.27
N ALA A 688 44.33 5.30 14.64
CA ALA A 688 43.91 3.92 14.50
C ALA A 688 43.82 3.23 15.86
N THR A 689 42.72 2.54 16.13
CA THR A 689 42.57 1.65 17.29
C THR A 689 43.18 0.26 17.00
N GLY A 690 43.46 -0.50 18.05
CA GLY A 690 43.90 -1.90 17.94
C GLY A 690 45.27 -2.11 17.26
N GLY A 691 46.17 -1.13 17.30
CA GLY A 691 47.54 -1.26 16.75
C GLY A 691 47.65 -1.25 15.22
N ARG A 692 46.58 -0.88 14.52
CA ARG A 692 46.54 -0.75 13.04
C ARG A 692 47.28 0.53 12.59
N ARG A 693 47.76 0.59 11.34
CA ARG A 693 48.58 1.72 10.83
C ARG A 693 47.79 2.80 10.10
N ASP A 694 46.82 2.40 9.29
CA ASP A 694 45.83 3.28 8.67
C ASP A 694 44.45 2.72 9.00
N ALA A 695 43.50 3.63 9.15
CA ALA A 695 42.20 3.41 9.75
C ALA A 695 41.07 4.15 9.03
N GLY A 696 41.37 5.18 8.22
CA GLY A 696 40.36 6.02 7.59
C GLY A 696 39.35 6.66 8.56
N ARG A 697 39.71 6.84 9.84
CA ARG A 697 38.83 7.42 10.88
C ARG A 697 38.98 8.94 10.90
N ARG A 698 37.87 9.66 10.95
CA ARG A 698 37.86 11.12 10.84
C ARG A 698 36.75 11.73 11.67
N ASN A 699 37.03 12.87 12.31
CA ASN A 699 35.99 13.72 12.88
C ASN A 699 35.79 14.96 11.99
N PHE A 700 34.58 15.16 11.49
CA PHE A 700 34.16 16.33 10.72
C PHE A 700 33.50 17.35 11.66
N ARG A 701 33.87 18.63 11.53
CA ARG A 701 33.38 19.74 12.36
C ARG A 701 32.52 20.69 11.53
N PHE A 702 31.44 21.17 12.12
CA PHE A 702 30.48 22.08 11.50
C PHE A 702 30.12 23.22 12.46
N ASP A 703 30.09 24.44 11.91
CA ASP A 703 29.71 25.64 12.64
C ASP A 703 28.18 25.76 12.63
N MET A 704 27.55 25.24 13.69
CA MET A 704 26.09 25.13 13.81
C MET A 704 25.58 25.70 15.12
N LYS A 705 24.34 26.21 15.09
CA LYS A 705 23.60 26.67 16.27
C LYS A 705 22.73 25.56 16.83
N ARG A 706 22.36 25.72 18.10
CA ARG A 706 21.40 24.87 18.80
C ARG A 706 20.09 24.75 18.00
N GLY A 707 19.65 23.51 17.76
CA GLY A 707 18.42 23.20 17.03
C GLY A 707 18.54 23.25 15.50
N GLU A 708 19.70 23.62 14.95
CA GLU A 708 19.93 23.47 13.50
C GLU A 708 20.14 22.00 13.14
N THR A 709 19.72 21.65 11.92
CA THR A 709 19.85 20.30 11.37
C THR A 709 21.00 20.21 10.37
N LEU A 710 21.69 19.07 10.35
CA LEU A 710 22.69 18.68 9.35
C LEU A 710 22.18 17.44 8.63
N THR A 711 22.07 17.51 7.31
CA THR A 711 21.73 16.36 6.47
C THR A 711 23.00 15.74 5.90
N MET A 712 23.08 14.42 5.92
CA MET A 712 24.16 13.64 5.32
C MET A 712 23.54 12.52 4.49
N LYS A 713 24.13 12.16 3.35
CA LYS A 713 23.75 10.98 2.58
C LYS A 713 24.97 10.12 2.28
N ILE A 714 24.80 8.81 2.27
CA ILE A 714 25.84 7.82 1.96
C ILE A 714 25.27 6.75 1.03
N GLY A 715 25.98 6.45 -0.05
CA GLY A 715 25.71 5.30 -0.91
C GLY A 715 26.79 4.26 -0.74
N LEU A 716 26.43 2.99 -0.93
CA LEU A 716 27.34 1.85 -0.89
C LEU A 716 27.48 1.18 -2.26
N SER A 717 28.56 0.43 -2.45
CA SER A 717 28.78 -0.47 -3.59
C SER A 717 29.74 -1.60 -3.19
N SER A 718 29.55 -2.79 -3.78
CA SER A 718 30.52 -3.90 -3.72
C SER A 718 31.71 -3.70 -4.68
N VAL A 719 31.60 -2.76 -5.61
CA VAL A 719 32.52 -2.61 -6.75
C VAL A 719 33.54 -1.49 -6.53
N SER A 720 33.11 -0.23 -6.34
CA SER A 720 34.01 0.95 -6.22
C SER A 720 33.32 2.22 -5.69
N PRO A 721 34.07 3.23 -5.20
CA PRO A 721 33.48 4.49 -4.69
C PRO A 721 32.72 5.26 -5.78
N GLY A 722 33.19 5.21 -7.03
CA GLY A 722 32.51 5.82 -8.17
C GLY A 722 31.18 5.16 -8.55
N LYS A 723 30.96 3.90 -8.14
CA LYS A 723 29.66 3.20 -8.25
C LYS A 723 28.74 3.58 -7.09
N ALA A 724 29.26 3.60 -5.88
CA ALA A 724 28.54 4.09 -4.70
C ALA A 724 27.99 5.52 -4.90
N ARG A 725 28.77 6.40 -5.54
CA ARG A 725 28.30 7.75 -5.95
C ARG A 725 27.19 7.69 -7.00
N ARG A 726 27.27 6.81 -8.00
CA ARG A 726 26.19 6.65 -9.00
C ARG A 726 24.89 6.13 -8.37
N ASN A 727 24.97 5.27 -7.36
CA ASN A 727 23.81 4.83 -6.59
C ASN A 727 23.15 6.03 -5.87
N LEU A 728 23.95 6.89 -5.22
CA LEU A 728 23.45 8.15 -4.62
C LEU A 728 22.81 9.08 -5.64
N ASP A 729 23.48 9.34 -6.76
CA ASP A 729 22.99 10.26 -7.81
C ASP A 729 21.67 9.78 -8.42
N ALA A 730 21.44 8.46 -8.48
CA ALA A 730 20.23 7.85 -9.02
C ALA A 730 19.07 7.80 -8.01
N GLU A 731 19.35 7.45 -6.74
CA GLU A 731 18.32 7.16 -5.74
C GLU A 731 18.01 8.35 -4.82
N ILE A 732 19.02 9.12 -4.43
CA ILE A 732 18.91 10.29 -3.54
C ILE A 732 19.64 11.50 -4.17
N PRO A 733 19.19 12.02 -5.32
CA PRO A 733 19.84 13.15 -6.01
C PRO A 733 19.79 14.45 -5.20
N GLY A 734 18.75 14.64 -4.38
CA GLY A 734 18.55 15.85 -3.55
C GLY A 734 18.93 15.66 -2.09
N TRP A 735 18.21 16.39 -1.22
CA TRP A 735 18.34 16.40 0.24
C TRP A 735 16.98 16.20 0.95
N ASP A 736 15.97 15.70 0.23
CA ASP A 736 14.61 15.55 0.77
C ASP A 736 14.47 14.28 1.61
N PHE A 737 14.79 14.41 2.90
CA PHE A 737 14.61 13.37 3.90
C PHE A 737 13.15 12.90 4.01
N ALA A 738 12.18 13.83 3.93
CA ALA A 738 10.76 13.52 4.09
C ALA A 738 10.23 12.69 2.91
N LYS A 739 10.65 13.02 1.68
CA LYS A 739 10.38 12.21 0.49
C LYS A 739 11.02 10.83 0.61
N THR A 740 12.30 10.74 1.00
CA THR A 740 13.00 9.44 1.12
C THR A 740 12.28 8.52 2.13
N LYS A 741 11.88 9.06 3.29
CA LYS A 741 11.04 8.35 4.27
C LYS A 741 9.69 7.92 3.69
N ALA A 742 9.02 8.79 2.94
CA ALA A 742 7.74 8.47 2.31
C ALA A 742 7.86 7.38 1.23
N ASP A 743 8.92 7.42 0.41
CA ASP A 743 9.21 6.42 -0.62
C ASP A 743 9.50 5.05 0.02
N ALA A 744 10.33 5.01 1.08
CA ALA A 744 10.62 3.79 1.82
C ALA A 744 9.36 3.20 2.48
N ARG A 745 8.54 4.02 3.14
CA ARG A 745 7.26 3.58 3.72
C ARG A 745 6.27 3.11 2.66
N ALA A 746 6.27 3.72 1.48
CA ALA A 746 5.43 3.28 0.36
C ALA A 746 5.90 1.92 -0.21
N ALA A 747 7.21 1.69 -0.32
CA ALA A 747 7.78 0.41 -0.74
C ALA A 747 7.45 -0.70 0.26
N TRP A 748 7.60 -0.43 1.56
CA TRP A 748 7.18 -1.35 2.63
C TRP A 748 5.70 -1.66 2.59
N ASN A 749 4.82 -0.66 2.46
CA ASN A 749 3.39 -0.91 2.31
C ASN A 749 3.05 -1.73 1.05
N GLY A 750 3.81 -1.55 -0.04
CA GLY A 750 3.73 -2.39 -1.23
C GLY A 750 4.02 -3.86 -0.92
N MET A 751 5.16 -4.15 -0.28
CA MET A 751 5.56 -5.51 0.09
C MET A 751 4.66 -6.13 1.16
N LEU A 752 4.32 -5.39 2.21
CA LEU A 752 3.39 -5.85 3.25
C LEU A 752 1.99 -6.14 2.67
N SER A 753 1.57 -5.45 1.61
CA SER A 753 0.27 -5.72 0.97
C SER A 753 0.19 -7.09 0.27
N LYS A 754 1.35 -7.75 0.04
CA LYS A 754 1.44 -9.11 -0.51
C LYS A 754 0.74 -10.13 0.36
N MET A 755 0.65 -9.91 1.67
CA MET A 755 -0.08 -10.81 2.57
C MET A 755 -0.86 -9.98 3.58
N THR A 756 -2.19 -10.09 3.56
CA THR A 756 -3.08 -9.30 4.44
C THR A 756 -3.86 -10.19 5.39
N ALA A 757 -3.99 -9.78 6.64
CA ALA A 757 -4.65 -10.55 7.69
C ALA A 757 -5.83 -9.82 8.35
N LYS A 758 -6.66 -10.58 9.06
CA LYS A 758 -7.55 -10.09 10.13
C LYS A 758 -7.22 -10.82 11.43
N GLY A 759 -7.09 -10.07 12.51
CA GLY A 759 -6.80 -10.53 13.87
C GLY A 759 -6.95 -9.37 14.87
N GLY A 760 -6.63 -9.62 16.14
CA GLY A 760 -6.43 -8.58 17.16
C GLY A 760 -5.13 -7.78 16.94
N ALA A 761 -4.94 -6.71 17.71
CA ALA A 761 -3.79 -5.81 17.53
C ALA A 761 -2.43 -6.54 17.58
N ALA A 762 -2.15 -7.25 18.67
CA ALA A 762 -0.91 -8.02 18.83
C ALA A 762 -0.72 -9.10 17.75
N GLU A 763 -1.81 -9.76 17.31
CA GLU A 763 -1.76 -10.74 16.21
C GLU A 763 -1.35 -10.09 14.88
N LEU A 764 -1.85 -8.88 14.60
CA LEU A 764 -1.47 -8.10 13.42
C LEU A 764 -0.04 -7.55 13.55
N GLU A 765 0.39 -7.15 14.75
CA GLU A 765 1.75 -6.69 15.00
C GLU A 765 2.78 -7.80 14.74
N THR A 766 2.59 -8.99 15.33
CA THR A 766 3.42 -10.17 15.05
C THR A 766 3.36 -10.55 13.56
N PHE A 767 2.18 -10.53 12.94
CA PHE A 767 2.01 -10.92 11.53
C PHE A 767 2.72 -10.00 10.55
N TYR A 768 2.50 -8.67 10.64
CA TYR A 768 3.15 -7.75 9.70
C TYR A 768 4.64 -7.59 10.01
N THR A 769 5.09 -7.81 11.25
CA THR A 769 6.52 -7.80 11.57
C THR A 769 7.24 -9.04 11.05
N ALA A 770 6.64 -10.23 11.14
CA ALA A 770 7.15 -11.42 10.46
C ALA A 770 7.26 -11.18 8.94
N LEU A 771 6.27 -10.53 8.34
CA LEU A 771 6.32 -10.18 6.92
C LEU A 771 7.36 -9.10 6.58
N TYR A 772 7.71 -8.22 7.54
CA TYR A 772 8.81 -7.26 7.43
C TYR A 772 10.17 -7.98 7.43
N HIS A 773 10.44 -8.83 8.43
CA HIS A 773 11.70 -9.60 8.52
C HIS A 773 11.95 -10.46 7.27
N LEU A 774 10.91 -11.16 6.80
CA LEU A 774 10.96 -11.96 5.57
C LEU A 774 11.49 -11.19 4.35
N PHE A 775 11.30 -9.88 4.29
CA PHE A 775 11.70 -9.03 3.17
C PHE A 775 12.91 -8.13 3.48
N LEU A 776 13.58 -8.30 4.61
CA LEU A 776 14.88 -7.68 4.88
C LEU A 776 15.99 -8.32 4.05
N GLN A 777 15.93 -9.64 3.87
CA GLN A 777 16.92 -10.43 3.13
C GLN A 777 16.21 -11.46 2.23
N PRO A 778 16.83 -11.96 1.15
CA PRO A 778 18.14 -11.57 0.61
C PRO A 778 18.14 -10.11 0.10
N VAL A 779 19.33 -9.53 -0.02
CA VAL A 779 19.56 -8.15 -0.50
C VAL A 779 20.05 -8.17 -1.95
N ASN A 780 19.57 -7.23 -2.77
CA ASN A 780 20.19 -6.97 -4.07
C ASN A 780 21.51 -6.22 -3.86
N MET A 781 22.62 -6.80 -4.33
CA MET A 781 23.97 -6.26 -4.22
C MET A 781 24.49 -5.66 -5.54
N ALA A 782 23.73 -5.77 -6.63
CA ALA A 782 24.06 -5.13 -7.90
C ALA A 782 23.74 -3.62 -7.85
N ASP A 783 24.75 -2.80 -8.15
CA ASP A 783 24.64 -1.35 -8.30
C ASP A 783 23.55 -0.96 -9.32
N VAL A 784 23.13 0.31 -9.35
CA VAL A 784 22.03 0.77 -10.25
C VAL A 784 22.30 0.59 -11.75
N ASP A 785 23.54 0.31 -12.15
CA ASP A 785 23.94 -0.03 -13.52
C ASP A 785 24.12 -1.55 -13.75
N GLY A 786 23.77 -2.38 -12.77
CA GLY A 786 23.76 -3.85 -12.82
C GLY A 786 25.09 -4.53 -12.54
N GLU A 787 26.17 -3.79 -12.24
CA GLU A 787 27.45 -4.39 -11.84
C GLU A 787 27.48 -4.80 -10.36
N TYR A 788 28.18 -5.88 -10.06
CA TYR A 788 28.40 -6.41 -8.72
C TYR A 788 29.75 -7.11 -8.64
N ARG A 789 30.30 -7.25 -7.43
CA ARG A 789 31.48 -8.08 -7.15
C ARG A 789 31.05 -9.45 -6.65
N GLY A 790 31.32 -10.50 -7.41
CA GLY A 790 31.02 -11.88 -7.04
C GLY A 790 32.14 -12.56 -6.24
N ASP A 791 32.06 -13.89 -6.22
CA ASP A 791 33.11 -14.77 -5.69
C ASP A 791 34.46 -14.57 -6.44
N GLU A 792 35.57 -15.00 -5.83
CA GLU A 792 36.94 -14.69 -6.29
C GLU A 792 37.22 -13.18 -6.57
N ASP A 793 36.42 -12.28 -5.97
CA ASP A 793 36.41 -10.82 -6.19
C ASP A 793 36.17 -10.37 -7.66
N ILE A 794 35.65 -11.26 -8.51
CA ILE A 794 35.39 -10.96 -9.92
C ILE A 794 34.19 -10.02 -10.06
N VAL A 795 34.41 -8.87 -10.70
CA VAL A 795 33.31 -7.94 -11.04
C VAL A 795 32.63 -8.43 -12.32
N LYS A 796 31.31 -8.57 -12.27
CA LYS A 796 30.45 -8.92 -13.41
C LYS A 796 29.26 -7.97 -13.48
N LYS A 797 28.53 -8.02 -14.59
CA LYS A 797 27.28 -7.30 -14.81
C LYS A 797 26.13 -8.29 -14.94
N SER A 798 25.09 -8.12 -14.13
CA SER A 798 23.89 -8.96 -14.16
C SER A 798 23.08 -8.70 -15.44
N PRO A 799 22.67 -9.75 -16.19
CA PRO A 799 21.81 -9.59 -17.37
C PRO A 799 20.42 -9.03 -17.05
N CYS A 800 19.89 -9.28 -15.85
CA CYS A 800 18.60 -8.74 -15.40
C CYS A 800 18.74 -7.46 -14.55
N GLY A 801 19.95 -6.98 -14.30
CA GLY A 801 20.24 -5.81 -13.47
C GLY A 801 20.29 -6.09 -11.96
N GLU A 802 19.91 -7.29 -11.50
CA GLU A 802 19.91 -7.67 -10.09
C GLU A 802 20.88 -8.83 -9.82
N TYR A 803 21.55 -8.83 -8.67
CA TYR A 803 22.33 -9.96 -8.16
C TYR A 803 22.15 -10.05 -6.64
N TYR A 804 21.70 -11.19 -6.16
CA TYR A 804 21.29 -11.39 -4.78
C TYR A 804 22.37 -12.03 -3.91
N SER A 805 22.44 -11.55 -2.67
CA SER A 805 23.20 -12.11 -1.55
C SER A 805 22.48 -11.71 -0.26
N THR A 806 23.13 -11.73 0.90
CA THR A 806 22.95 -12.79 1.90
C THR A 806 21.97 -13.91 1.51
N PHE A 807 22.49 -15.11 1.25
CA PHE A 807 21.68 -16.32 1.13
C PHE A 807 21.96 -17.26 2.30
N SER A 808 21.04 -17.35 3.26
CA SER A 808 21.08 -18.30 4.40
C SER A 808 20.33 -19.58 4.00
N PHE A 809 20.91 -20.40 3.09
CA PHE A 809 20.11 -21.47 2.47
C PHE A 809 19.75 -22.61 3.40
N TRP A 810 20.56 -22.92 4.42
CA TRP A 810 20.25 -24.00 5.36
C TRP A 810 18.93 -23.78 6.12
N ASP A 811 18.55 -22.51 6.30
CA ASP A 811 17.33 -22.09 6.98
C ASP A 811 16.25 -21.82 5.93
N THR A 812 16.52 -20.87 5.03
CA THR A 812 15.51 -20.29 4.14
C THR A 812 14.93 -21.27 3.14
N PHE A 813 15.60 -22.39 2.81
CA PHE A 813 15.01 -23.41 1.93
C PHE A 813 13.72 -24.02 2.50
N ARG A 814 13.56 -24.02 3.85
CA ARG A 814 12.49 -24.73 4.56
C ARG A 814 11.15 -24.01 4.42
N ALA A 815 11.10 -22.69 4.60
CA ALA A 815 9.86 -21.91 4.54
C ALA A 815 9.98 -20.58 3.78
N ALA A 816 11.06 -19.80 3.97
CA ALA A 816 11.19 -18.47 3.35
C ALA A 816 11.20 -18.53 1.82
N ASN A 817 12.06 -19.37 1.23
CA ASN A 817 12.14 -19.59 -0.22
C ASN A 817 10.79 -20.10 -0.81
N PRO A 818 10.15 -21.15 -0.25
CA PRO A 818 8.79 -21.53 -0.61
C PRO A 818 7.75 -20.40 -0.54
N LEU A 819 7.87 -19.46 0.40
CA LEU A 819 6.96 -18.34 0.56
C LEU A 819 7.24 -17.22 -0.46
N TYR A 820 8.51 -16.95 -0.81
CA TYR A 820 8.87 -16.05 -1.91
C TYR A 820 8.25 -16.51 -3.24
N THR A 821 8.19 -17.82 -3.50
CA THR A 821 7.53 -18.34 -4.72
C THR A 821 6.02 -18.04 -4.80
N ILE A 822 5.38 -17.64 -3.69
CA ILE A 822 3.97 -17.22 -3.64
C ILE A 822 3.87 -15.69 -3.74
N LEU A 823 4.63 -14.97 -2.89
CA LEU A 823 4.43 -13.53 -2.66
C LEU A 823 5.17 -12.62 -3.66
N VAL A 824 6.38 -13.03 -4.06
CA VAL A 824 7.29 -12.29 -4.94
C VAL A 824 7.90 -13.20 -6.02
N PRO A 825 7.06 -13.93 -6.81
CA PRO A 825 7.55 -14.84 -7.86
C PRO A 825 8.47 -14.15 -8.89
N GLU A 826 8.33 -12.84 -9.08
CA GLU A 826 9.20 -12.00 -9.91
C GLU A 826 10.66 -11.96 -9.43
N LYS A 827 10.92 -12.15 -8.13
CA LYS A 827 12.27 -12.14 -7.53
C LYS A 827 12.99 -13.49 -7.62
N ILE A 828 12.26 -14.58 -7.87
CA ILE A 828 12.83 -15.94 -7.91
C ILE A 828 13.81 -16.12 -9.08
N ALA A 829 13.50 -15.62 -10.27
CA ALA A 829 14.38 -15.76 -11.43
C ALA A 829 15.74 -15.02 -11.28
N PRO A 830 15.79 -13.78 -10.73
CA PRO A 830 17.03 -13.15 -10.28
C PRO A 830 17.82 -13.94 -9.22
N MET A 831 17.15 -14.52 -8.21
CA MET A 831 17.83 -15.34 -7.20
C MET A 831 18.44 -16.62 -7.79
N VAL A 832 17.69 -17.30 -8.67
CA VAL A 832 18.16 -18.46 -9.46
C VAL A 832 19.37 -18.08 -10.31
N ALA A 833 19.31 -16.95 -11.03
CA ALA A 833 20.41 -16.46 -11.85
C ALA A 833 21.66 -16.19 -10.99
N SER A 834 21.49 -15.60 -9.81
CA SER A 834 22.56 -15.31 -8.86
C SER A 834 23.25 -16.60 -8.38
N CYS A 835 22.48 -17.65 -8.07
CA CYS A 835 23.02 -18.96 -7.67
C CYS A 835 23.83 -19.63 -8.79
N VAL A 836 23.30 -19.64 -10.02
CA VAL A 836 23.98 -20.25 -11.19
C VAL A 836 25.21 -19.44 -11.59
N GLU A 837 25.17 -18.11 -11.46
CA GLU A 837 26.31 -17.26 -11.76
C GLU A 837 27.41 -17.38 -10.69
N HIS A 838 27.04 -17.50 -9.41
CA HIS A 838 27.96 -17.87 -8.33
C HIS A 838 28.64 -19.22 -8.62
N GLN A 839 27.88 -20.26 -9.00
CA GLN A 839 28.47 -21.56 -9.38
C GLN A 839 29.45 -21.46 -10.55
N SER A 840 29.16 -20.61 -11.54
CA SER A 840 30.06 -20.40 -12.70
C SER A 840 31.39 -19.75 -12.34
N ILE A 841 31.50 -19.14 -11.15
CA ILE A 841 32.73 -18.50 -10.65
C ILE A 841 33.39 -19.38 -9.58
N ALA A 842 32.62 -19.79 -8.57
CA ALA A 842 33.12 -20.52 -7.40
C ALA A 842 33.38 -22.02 -7.67
N GLY A 843 32.81 -22.56 -8.75
CA GLY A 843 32.82 -23.99 -9.09
C GLY A 843 31.62 -24.77 -8.55
N PHE A 844 30.97 -24.27 -7.49
CA PHE A 844 29.87 -24.93 -6.79
C PHE A 844 28.72 -23.95 -6.47
N LEU A 845 27.50 -24.47 -6.37
CA LEU A 845 26.33 -23.67 -5.96
C LEU A 845 26.48 -23.15 -4.51
N PRO A 846 25.96 -21.95 -4.21
CA PRO A 846 26.05 -21.37 -2.88
C PRO A 846 25.41 -22.27 -1.82
N ILE A 847 26.11 -22.42 -0.70
CA ILE A 847 25.68 -23.10 0.53
C ILE A 847 25.18 -22.04 1.51
N TRP A 848 26.01 -21.03 1.77
CA TRP A 848 25.62 -19.82 2.50
C TRP A 848 26.50 -18.68 2.00
N ALA A 849 25.87 -17.72 1.32
CA ALA A 849 26.59 -16.70 0.55
C ALA A 849 26.43 -15.31 1.14
N LEU A 850 27.51 -14.75 1.68
CA LEU A 850 27.61 -13.40 2.20
C LEU A 850 28.34 -12.48 1.22
N TRP A 851 27.75 -11.34 0.87
CA TRP A 851 28.37 -10.32 0.02
C TRP A 851 28.94 -10.89 -1.30
N GLY A 852 28.17 -11.81 -1.91
CA GLY A 852 28.50 -12.51 -3.15
C GLY A 852 29.42 -13.73 -3.03
N LYS A 853 29.97 -14.02 -1.84
CA LYS A 853 30.95 -15.09 -1.59
C LYS A 853 30.44 -16.13 -0.62
N ASP A 854 30.90 -17.36 -0.76
CA ASP A 854 30.46 -18.47 0.12
C ASP A 854 31.36 -18.64 1.36
N ASN A 855 30.74 -18.95 2.51
CA ASN A 855 31.41 -19.13 3.81
C ASN A 855 31.31 -20.56 4.39
N GLN A 856 30.74 -21.50 3.64
CA GLN A 856 30.60 -22.93 3.98
C GLN A 856 29.71 -23.25 5.21
N CYS A 857 28.96 -22.28 5.72
CA CYS A 857 27.86 -22.50 6.65
C CYS A 857 26.64 -23.10 5.90
N MET A 858 25.73 -23.88 6.48
CA MET A 858 25.95 -24.77 7.64
C MET A 858 26.42 -26.15 7.14
N ILE A 859 25.54 -26.90 6.47
CA ILE A 859 25.80 -28.20 5.82
C ILE A 859 24.91 -28.33 4.56
N GLY A 860 25.21 -29.30 3.68
CA GLY A 860 24.36 -29.61 2.52
C GLY A 860 24.59 -28.67 1.33
N THR A 861 23.61 -28.53 0.44
CA THR A 861 23.65 -27.56 -0.67
C THR A 861 22.23 -27.06 -0.98
N HIS A 862 21.63 -26.38 0.01
CA HIS A 862 20.20 -26.06 0.01
C HIS A 862 19.75 -24.90 -0.90
N SER A 863 20.63 -24.42 -1.78
CA SER A 863 20.23 -23.72 -3.00
C SER A 863 19.54 -24.66 -4.00
N ILE A 864 19.88 -25.96 -4.02
CA ILE A 864 19.31 -26.96 -4.96
C ILE A 864 17.78 -27.11 -4.82
N PRO A 865 17.19 -27.20 -3.61
CA PRO A 865 15.75 -27.14 -3.40
C PRO A 865 15.08 -25.91 -4.02
N LEU A 866 15.65 -24.70 -3.88
CA LEU A 866 15.11 -23.49 -4.51
C LEU A 866 15.15 -23.60 -6.05
N LEU A 867 16.25 -24.08 -6.62
CA LEU A 867 16.39 -24.25 -8.08
C LEU A 867 15.37 -25.26 -8.63
N ALA A 868 15.20 -26.40 -7.94
CA ALA A 868 14.24 -27.44 -8.33
C ALA A 868 12.79 -26.96 -8.18
N ASP A 869 12.47 -26.28 -7.07
CA ASP A 869 11.15 -25.71 -6.81
C ASP A 869 10.78 -24.63 -7.83
N ALA A 870 11.71 -23.73 -8.16
CA ALA A 870 11.55 -22.74 -9.21
C ALA A 870 11.32 -23.39 -10.59
N TYR A 871 12.01 -24.48 -10.91
CA TYR A 871 11.75 -25.25 -12.13
C TYR A 871 10.33 -25.86 -12.14
N PHE A 872 9.93 -26.58 -11.10
CA PHE A 872 8.62 -27.25 -11.05
C PHE A 872 7.43 -26.29 -10.94
N LYS A 873 7.63 -25.08 -10.39
CA LYS A 873 6.61 -24.01 -10.35
C LYS A 873 6.60 -23.12 -11.60
N GLY A 874 7.59 -23.26 -12.51
CA GLY A 874 7.69 -22.46 -13.74
C GLY A 874 8.23 -21.04 -13.53
N LEU A 875 9.03 -20.83 -12.47
CA LEU A 875 9.53 -19.53 -12.01
C LEU A 875 10.99 -19.25 -12.42
N LEU A 876 11.57 -20.02 -13.34
CA LEU A 876 12.93 -19.78 -13.85
C LEU A 876 13.08 -18.48 -14.65
N GLY A 877 11.99 -17.88 -15.14
CA GLY A 877 11.96 -16.52 -15.70
C GLY A 877 12.96 -16.24 -16.83
N GLY A 878 13.26 -17.24 -17.66
CA GLY A 878 14.23 -17.12 -18.77
C GLY A 878 15.61 -17.74 -18.49
N ASN A 879 15.89 -18.17 -17.24
CA ASN A 879 17.05 -19.03 -16.98
C ASN A 879 16.88 -20.39 -17.69
N ASP A 880 17.90 -20.79 -18.45
CA ASP A 880 17.94 -22.09 -19.14
C ASP A 880 17.90 -23.26 -18.13
N PRO A 881 16.87 -24.14 -18.16
CA PRO A 881 16.79 -25.30 -17.28
C PRO A 881 17.99 -26.23 -17.35
N GLU A 882 18.64 -26.37 -18.52
CA GLU A 882 19.82 -27.22 -18.69
C GLU A 882 21.08 -26.58 -18.10
N ARG A 883 21.21 -25.24 -18.13
CA ARG A 883 22.26 -24.52 -17.38
C ARG A 883 22.05 -24.68 -15.88
N VAL A 884 20.82 -24.51 -15.39
CA VAL A 884 20.48 -24.68 -13.96
C VAL A 884 20.80 -26.12 -13.51
N TYR A 885 20.35 -27.13 -14.26
CA TYR A 885 20.60 -28.52 -13.93
C TYR A 885 22.09 -28.90 -13.98
N ARG A 886 22.87 -28.37 -14.94
CA ARG A 886 24.33 -28.58 -14.98
C ARG A 886 25.03 -28.03 -13.73
N ALA A 887 24.61 -26.88 -13.20
CA ALA A 887 25.15 -26.32 -11.96
C ALA A 887 24.85 -27.21 -10.73
N ILE A 888 23.62 -27.74 -10.63
CA ILE A 888 23.22 -28.73 -9.61
C ILE A 888 24.09 -29.98 -9.73
N ARG A 889 24.16 -30.55 -10.95
CA ARG A 889 24.86 -31.79 -11.24
C ARG A 889 26.35 -31.70 -10.91
N ALA A 890 27.03 -30.64 -11.35
CA ALA A 890 28.45 -30.43 -11.05
C ALA A 890 28.67 -30.39 -9.53
N THR A 891 27.89 -29.58 -8.81
CA THR A 891 28.03 -29.42 -7.35
C THR A 891 27.86 -30.74 -6.57
N LEU A 892 26.95 -31.63 -6.98
CA LEU A 892 26.69 -32.92 -6.32
C LEU A 892 27.57 -34.09 -6.80
N ARG A 893 28.35 -33.90 -7.87
CA ARG A 893 29.17 -34.95 -8.51
C ARG A 893 30.67 -34.71 -8.40
N GLU A 894 31.09 -33.47 -8.19
CA GLU A 894 32.50 -33.06 -8.23
C GLU A 894 32.93 -32.59 -6.84
N ASN A 895 33.97 -33.21 -6.29
CA ASN A 895 34.57 -32.75 -5.03
C ASN A 895 35.35 -31.46 -5.32
N HIS A 896 35.14 -30.43 -4.49
CA HIS A 896 35.76 -29.12 -4.69
C HIS A 896 36.65 -28.75 -3.48
N PRO A 897 37.88 -28.23 -3.66
CA PRO A 897 38.80 -27.97 -2.53
C PRO A 897 38.27 -26.98 -1.47
N ARG A 898 37.37 -26.07 -1.85
CA ARG A 898 36.69 -25.17 -0.89
C ARG A 898 35.50 -25.81 -0.16
N ARG A 899 34.95 -26.92 -0.67
CA ARG A 899 33.84 -27.66 -0.05
C ARG A 899 34.36 -28.70 0.94
N GLN A 900 34.47 -28.31 2.21
CA GLN A 900 35.14 -29.12 3.24
C GLN A 900 34.22 -30.11 3.97
N LYS A 901 32.89 -29.89 3.93
CA LYS A 901 31.94 -30.67 4.73
C LYS A 901 31.41 -31.92 4.04
N GLU A 902 31.23 -31.89 2.73
CA GLU A 902 30.80 -33.05 1.93
C GLU A 902 31.98 -33.71 1.22
N ASN A 903 31.89 -35.03 1.05
CA ASN A 903 32.86 -35.81 0.29
C ASN A 903 32.11 -36.88 -0.50
N TRP A 904 31.95 -36.64 -1.80
CA TRP A 904 31.14 -37.50 -2.66
C TRP A 904 31.77 -38.88 -2.86
N ASP A 905 33.10 -39.01 -2.79
CA ASP A 905 33.78 -40.30 -2.92
C ASP A 905 33.51 -41.21 -1.71
N VAL A 906 33.45 -40.62 -0.51
CA VAL A 906 33.05 -41.32 0.73
C VAL A 906 31.56 -41.67 0.67
N LEU A 907 30.70 -40.72 0.32
CA LEU A 907 29.25 -40.94 0.27
C LEU A 907 28.86 -42.02 -0.73
N ASP A 908 29.41 -41.97 -1.95
CA ASP A 908 29.10 -42.93 -3.01
C ASP A 908 29.65 -44.34 -2.70
N ARG A 909 30.78 -44.43 -1.99
CA ARG A 909 31.41 -45.69 -1.58
C ARG A 909 30.67 -46.41 -0.46
N TYR A 910 30.29 -45.72 0.61
CA TYR A 910 29.70 -46.34 1.79
C TYR A 910 28.16 -46.25 1.82
N GLY A 911 27.56 -45.31 1.10
CA GLY A 911 26.12 -45.02 1.18
C GLY A 911 25.72 -44.25 2.45
N TYR A 912 26.69 -43.74 3.20
CA TYR A 912 26.55 -42.87 4.37
C TYR A 912 27.90 -42.20 4.63
N TYR A 913 27.96 -41.20 5.50
CA TYR A 913 29.23 -40.67 5.99
C TYR A 913 29.68 -41.46 7.23
N PRO A 914 30.80 -42.23 7.18
CA PRO A 914 31.22 -43.02 8.32
C PRO A 914 31.91 -42.14 9.37
N PHE A 915 31.53 -42.23 10.64
CA PHE A 915 31.99 -41.28 11.67
C PHE A 915 33.49 -41.38 12.00
N ASP A 916 34.14 -42.51 11.69
CA ASP A 916 35.59 -42.69 11.81
C ASP A 916 36.37 -42.03 10.66
N LYS A 917 35.68 -41.63 9.58
CA LYS A 917 36.21 -40.90 8.42
C LYS A 917 35.78 -39.43 8.42
N ILE A 918 34.51 -39.18 8.71
CA ILE A 918 33.86 -37.86 8.80
C ILE A 918 33.47 -37.65 10.26
N ARG A 919 34.38 -37.04 11.04
CA ARG A 919 34.33 -37.01 12.52
C ARG A 919 33.27 -36.09 13.13
N SER A 920 32.63 -35.25 12.33
CA SER A 920 31.64 -34.23 12.73
C SER A 920 30.41 -34.33 11.83
N GLU A 921 29.21 -34.15 12.41
CA GLU A 921 27.92 -33.99 11.71
C GLU A 921 27.54 -35.13 10.73
N SER A 922 28.09 -36.34 10.94
CA SER A 922 28.02 -37.46 9.98
C SER A 922 26.60 -37.85 9.55
N VAL A 923 25.63 -37.78 10.47
CA VAL A 923 24.23 -38.15 10.24
C VAL A 923 23.43 -37.00 9.67
N SER A 924 23.57 -35.79 10.22
CA SER A 924 22.88 -34.58 9.70
C SER A 924 23.22 -34.33 8.23
N ARG A 925 24.53 -34.33 7.89
CA ARG A 925 25.01 -34.17 6.51
C ARG A 925 24.39 -35.19 5.57
N LEU A 926 24.22 -36.44 6.01
CA LEU A 926 23.61 -37.48 5.15
C LEU A 926 22.11 -37.25 4.93
N LEU A 927 21.37 -36.93 5.98
CA LEU A 927 19.92 -36.73 5.91
C LEU A 927 19.54 -35.56 4.99
N GLU A 928 20.32 -34.47 5.06
CA GLU A 928 20.13 -33.30 4.22
C GLU A 928 20.67 -33.48 2.79
N CYS A 929 21.84 -34.11 2.60
CA CYS A 929 22.31 -34.49 1.26
C CYS A 929 21.29 -35.39 0.52
N ALA A 930 20.64 -36.33 1.23
CA ALA A 930 19.64 -37.20 0.64
C ALA A 930 18.38 -36.44 0.15
N TYR A 931 18.08 -35.27 0.72
CA TYR A 931 17.00 -34.41 0.24
C TYR A 931 17.43 -33.56 -0.97
N ASP A 932 18.65 -33.02 -0.97
CA ASP A 932 19.20 -32.31 -2.14
C ASP A 932 19.35 -33.26 -3.34
N ASP A 933 19.82 -34.49 -3.11
CA ASP A 933 19.85 -35.56 -4.11
C ASP A 933 18.45 -35.93 -4.61
N TRP A 934 17.41 -35.90 -3.75
CA TRP A 934 16.02 -36.10 -4.22
C TRP A 934 15.58 -34.98 -5.17
N CYS A 935 15.90 -33.73 -4.85
CA CYS A 935 15.61 -32.57 -5.71
C CYS A 935 16.32 -32.70 -7.06
N ALA A 936 17.61 -33.05 -7.05
CA ALA A 936 18.39 -33.32 -8.25
C ALA A 936 17.82 -34.49 -9.09
N ALA A 937 17.46 -35.61 -8.45
CA ALA A 937 16.86 -36.78 -9.11
C ALA A 937 15.54 -36.43 -9.81
N LYS A 938 14.72 -35.60 -9.17
CA LYS A 938 13.44 -35.13 -9.71
C LYS A 938 13.66 -34.24 -10.93
N MET A 939 14.57 -33.28 -10.87
CA MET A 939 14.88 -32.38 -11.99
C MET A 939 15.55 -33.13 -13.16
N ALA A 940 16.53 -34.00 -12.87
CA ALA A 940 17.17 -34.89 -13.84
C ALA A 940 16.13 -35.71 -14.62
N LYS A 941 15.17 -36.32 -13.92
CA LYS A 941 14.08 -37.09 -14.54
C LYS A 941 13.19 -36.24 -15.42
N ALA A 942 12.89 -35.00 -15.02
CA ALA A 942 12.02 -34.10 -15.78
C ALA A 942 12.69 -33.56 -17.06
N LEU A 943 14.01 -33.42 -17.06
CA LEU A 943 14.82 -33.00 -18.20
C LEU A 943 15.30 -34.16 -19.10
N GLY A 944 15.07 -35.42 -18.70
CA GLY A 944 15.40 -36.60 -19.50
C GLY A 944 16.77 -37.24 -19.21
N HIS A 945 17.49 -36.73 -18.21
CA HIS A 945 18.80 -37.25 -17.76
C HIS A 945 18.64 -38.54 -16.94
N ALA A 946 18.27 -39.63 -17.62
CA ALA A 946 17.80 -40.87 -16.99
C ALA A 946 18.84 -41.59 -16.11
N ASP A 947 20.13 -41.52 -16.44
CA ASP A 947 21.20 -42.10 -15.62
C ASP A 947 21.44 -41.32 -14.33
N ASP A 948 21.59 -40.00 -14.43
CA ASP A 948 21.69 -39.13 -13.25
C ASP A 948 20.45 -39.25 -12.36
N ALA A 949 19.25 -39.32 -12.95
CA ALA A 949 18.00 -39.52 -12.23
C ALA A 949 17.99 -40.82 -11.41
N ARG A 950 18.56 -41.92 -11.95
CA ARG A 950 18.74 -43.18 -11.20
C ARG A 950 19.81 -43.04 -10.11
N PHE A 951 20.93 -42.40 -10.42
CA PHE A 951 22.05 -42.19 -9.49
C PHE A 951 21.62 -41.36 -8.27
N PHE A 952 21.02 -40.20 -8.50
CA PHE A 952 20.55 -39.33 -7.42
C PHE A 952 19.36 -39.95 -6.68
N ALA A 953 18.45 -40.68 -7.35
CA ALA A 953 17.37 -41.40 -6.64
C ALA A 953 17.90 -42.52 -5.72
N LYS A 954 19.03 -43.16 -6.06
CA LYS A 954 19.72 -44.11 -5.17
C LYS A 954 20.28 -43.39 -3.94
N ARG A 955 21.00 -42.27 -4.14
CA ARG A 955 21.56 -41.46 -3.03
C ARG A 955 20.47 -40.86 -2.14
N ALA A 956 19.37 -40.40 -2.71
CA ALA A 956 18.18 -39.97 -1.96
C ALA A 956 17.56 -41.05 -1.06
N GLY A 957 17.89 -42.34 -1.28
CA GLY A 957 17.51 -43.45 -0.41
C GLY A 957 18.48 -43.72 0.74
N TYR A 958 19.65 -43.07 0.78
CA TYR A 958 20.74 -43.37 1.73
C TYR A 958 20.43 -42.99 3.18
N TRP A 959 19.42 -42.15 3.44
CA TRP A 959 18.93 -41.88 4.82
C TRP A 959 18.62 -43.18 5.59
N LYS A 960 18.21 -44.25 4.89
CA LYS A 960 17.92 -45.57 5.46
C LYS A 960 19.13 -46.22 6.14
N ASN A 961 20.34 -45.83 5.75
CA ASN A 961 21.57 -46.43 6.26
C ASN A 961 21.96 -45.95 7.66
N VAL A 962 21.38 -44.84 8.14
CA VAL A 962 21.62 -44.26 9.48
C VAL A 962 20.43 -44.36 10.44
N ILE A 963 19.28 -44.89 10.01
CA ILE A 963 18.18 -45.21 10.93
C ILE A 963 18.44 -46.59 11.54
N ASP A 964 18.86 -46.61 12.79
CA ASP A 964 19.13 -47.83 13.56
C ASP A 964 17.82 -48.54 13.90
N PRO A 965 17.55 -49.75 13.38
CA PRO A 965 16.29 -50.45 13.64
C PRO A 965 16.16 -50.98 15.06
N SER A 966 17.25 -51.06 15.84
CA SER A 966 17.23 -51.55 17.23
C SER A 966 16.76 -50.46 18.22
N THR A 967 17.11 -49.20 17.94
CA THR A 967 16.75 -48.02 18.76
C THR A 967 15.65 -47.15 18.10
N GLY A 968 15.41 -47.36 16.81
CA GLY A 968 14.51 -46.55 15.97
C GLY A 968 14.97 -45.10 15.84
N PHE A 969 16.27 -44.82 16.00
CA PHE A 969 16.86 -43.47 16.01
C PHE A 969 17.83 -43.29 14.85
N ALA A 970 18.02 -42.06 14.39
CA ALA A 970 19.15 -41.72 13.54
C ALA A 970 20.46 -41.81 14.36
N ARG A 971 21.47 -42.51 13.85
CA ARG A 971 22.69 -42.88 14.60
C ARG A 971 23.88 -43.04 13.65
N GLY A 972 25.06 -42.55 14.04
CA GLY A 972 26.26 -42.70 13.23
C GLY A 972 26.71 -44.15 13.08
N ARG A 973 27.38 -44.45 11.96
CA ARG A 973 28.03 -45.73 11.69
C ARG A 973 29.49 -45.56 11.32
N ASP A 974 30.34 -46.52 11.64
CA ASP A 974 31.74 -46.54 11.22
C ASP A 974 31.92 -47.12 9.79
N SER A 975 33.14 -47.08 9.27
CA SER A 975 33.48 -47.60 7.93
C SER A 975 33.49 -49.13 7.82
N ALA A 976 33.31 -49.85 8.94
CA ALA A 976 33.05 -51.29 8.99
C ALA A 976 31.55 -51.62 9.06
N GLY A 977 30.68 -50.62 9.27
CA GLY A 977 29.22 -50.76 9.34
C GLY A 977 28.65 -50.87 10.75
N ASN A 978 29.45 -50.77 11.80
CA ASN A 978 28.99 -50.82 13.20
C ASN A 978 28.33 -49.49 13.58
N TRP A 979 27.33 -49.54 14.47
CA TRP A 979 26.72 -48.34 15.04
C TRP A 979 27.63 -47.71 16.12
N ARG A 980 27.58 -46.39 16.27
CA ARG A 980 28.33 -45.67 17.31
C ARG A 980 27.92 -46.15 18.71
N GLU A 981 28.87 -46.66 19.49
CA GLU A 981 28.74 -46.94 20.93
C GLU A 981 29.81 -46.15 21.72
N PRO A 982 29.50 -45.64 22.92
CA PRO A 982 28.18 -45.60 23.56
C PRO A 982 27.21 -44.66 22.82
N PHE A 983 25.91 -44.96 22.85
CA PHE A 983 24.87 -44.09 22.26
C PHE A 983 23.99 -43.42 23.31
N ASN A 984 23.93 -42.09 23.27
CA ASN A 984 22.98 -41.28 24.03
C ASN A 984 22.12 -40.46 23.05
N PRO A 985 20.80 -40.68 22.93
CA PRO A 985 19.94 -39.95 22.00
C PRO A 985 19.70 -38.49 22.40
N PHE A 986 20.05 -38.08 23.64
CA PHE A 986 19.94 -36.70 24.13
C PHE A 986 21.21 -35.88 23.92
N ALA A 987 22.35 -36.51 23.63
CA ALA A 987 23.62 -35.80 23.44
C ALA A 987 23.53 -34.79 22.29
N LEU A 988 23.70 -33.50 22.61
CA LEU A 988 23.74 -32.45 21.60
C LEU A 988 25.07 -32.47 20.84
N GLY A 989 24.94 -32.27 19.54
CA GLY A 989 26.02 -32.06 18.59
C GLY A 989 26.15 -30.60 18.17
N HIS A 990 27.38 -30.19 17.85
CA HIS A 990 27.74 -28.93 17.22
C HIS A 990 29.02 -29.15 16.41
N ASP A 991 29.30 -28.38 15.36
CA ASP A 991 30.49 -28.63 14.51
C ASP A 991 31.82 -28.45 15.28
N ALA A 992 31.81 -27.67 16.36
CA ALA A 992 32.96 -27.54 17.26
C ALA A 992 33.28 -28.82 18.06
N SER A 993 32.36 -29.80 18.17
CA SER A 993 32.59 -31.06 18.89
C SER A 993 33.12 -32.15 17.95
N ARG A 994 34.37 -32.57 18.19
CA ARG A 994 35.16 -33.45 17.29
C ARG A 994 34.70 -34.92 17.21
N GLU A 995 33.70 -35.32 17.97
CA GLU A 995 33.22 -36.72 18.04
C GLU A 995 31.69 -36.77 18.03
N ASN A 996 31.11 -36.24 16.95
CA ASN A 996 29.70 -35.89 16.87
C ASN A 996 29.08 -36.30 15.52
N ASP A 997 27.78 -36.63 15.55
CA ASP A 997 27.00 -37.02 14.38
C ASP A 997 25.96 -35.99 13.94
N PHE A 998 25.66 -34.95 14.74
CA PHE A 998 24.53 -34.04 14.54
C PHE A 998 24.94 -32.55 14.48
N THR A 999 24.38 -31.80 13.53
CA THR A 999 24.46 -30.33 13.50
C THR A 999 23.43 -29.75 14.48
N GLU A 1000 23.88 -28.93 15.42
CA GLU A 1000 23.05 -28.14 16.37
C GLU A 1000 21.82 -28.86 16.93
N GLY A 1001 22.01 -30.08 17.39
CA GLY A 1001 20.89 -30.92 17.80
C GLY A 1001 21.28 -32.32 18.23
N ASN A 1002 20.29 -33.14 18.50
CA ASN A 1002 20.47 -34.53 18.90
C ASN A 1002 19.64 -35.50 18.05
N SER A 1003 19.78 -36.79 18.34
CA SER A 1003 19.08 -37.85 17.63
C SER A 1003 17.55 -37.75 17.74
N TRP A 1004 17.02 -37.25 18.87
CA TRP A 1004 15.59 -36.99 19.02
C TRP A 1004 15.05 -36.04 17.96
N GLN A 1005 15.79 -34.98 17.64
CA GLN A 1005 15.41 -33.97 16.64
C GLN A 1005 15.67 -34.46 15.21
N TRP A 1006 16.88 -34.97 14.94
CA TRP A 1006 17.31 -35.31 13.57
C TRP A 1006 16.66 -36.56 12.97
N THR A 1007 16.12 -37.48 13.78
CA THR A 1007 15.43 -38.70 13.28
C THR A 1007 14.27 -38.40 12.31
N TRP A 1008 13.72 -37.18 12.37
CA TRP A 1008 12.56 -36.78 11.57
C TRP A 1008 12.91 -36.15 10.21
N HIS A 1009 14.19 -35.90 9.91
CA HIS A 1009 14.63 -35.16 8.73
C HIS A 1009 14.65 -36.01 7.45
N VAL A 1010 13.49 -36.54 7.05
CA VAL A 1010 13.27 -37.28 5.79
C VAL A 1010 12.09 -36.64 5.03
N LEU A 1011 12.34 -35.42 4.53
CA LEU A 1011 11.30 -34.54 3.96
C LEU A 1011 10.61 -35.14 2.71
N HIS A 1012 11.35 -35.91 1.93
CA HIS A 1012 10.90 -36.49 0.65
C HIS A 1012 10.25 -37.87 0.75
N ASP A 1013 10.37 -38.57 1.88
CA ASP A 1013 9.83 -39.92 2.07
C ASP A 1013 9.31 -40.15 3.52
N PRO A 1014 8.36 -39.33 4.01
CA PRO A 1014 7.83 -39.49 5.37
C PRO A 1014 7.09 -40.81 5.58
N GLU A 1015 6.51 -41.40 4.52
CA GLU A 1015 5.88 -42.73 4.61
C GLU A 1015 6.93 -43.86 4.67
N GLY A 1016 8.04 -43.74 3.93
CA GLY A 1016 9.17 -44.65 4.04
C GLY A 1016 9.84 -44.57 5.42
N LEU A 1017 10.00 -43.38 6.00
CA LEU A 1017 10.46 -43.22 7.38
C LEU A 1017 9.49 -43.91 8.36
N ALA A 1018 8.18 -43.73 8.19
CA ALA A 1018 7.19 -44.43 9.00
C ALA A 1018 7.32 -45.96 8.88
N ALA A 1019 7.59 -46.49 7.69
CA ALA A 1019 7.82 -47.91 7.46
C ALA A 1019 9.10 -48.41 8.16
N ALA A 1020 10.21 -47.66 8.07
CA ALA A 1020 11.47 -47.96 8.74
C ALA A 1020 11.33 -47.99 10.28
N LEU A 1021 10.49 -47.11 10.84
CA LEU A 1021 10.15 -47.10 12.27
C LEU A 1021 9.10 -48.16 12.68
N GLY A 1022 8.77 -49.10 11.80
CA GLY A 1022 7.85 -50.21 12.07
C GLY A 1022 6.36 -49.85 11.93
N GLY A 1023 6.04 -48.89 11.07
CA GLY A 1023 4.69 -48.49 10.66
C GLY A 1023 4.19 -47.19 11.31
N LYS A 1024 3.21 -46.55 10.66
CA LYS A 1024 2.64 -45.24 11.05
C LYS A 1024 2.27 -45.12 12.53
N ALA A 1025 1.72 -46.18 13.14
CA ALA A 1025 1.37 -46.18 14.56
C ALA A 1025 2.60 -46.09 15.49
N LYS A 1026 3.69 -46.80 15.19
CA LYS A 1026 4.94 -46.71 15.97
C LYS A 1026 5.64 -45.38 15.75
N ALA A 1027 5.71 -44.90 14.51
CA ALA A 1027 6.22 -43.57 14.18
C ALA A 1027 5.46 -42.47 14.93
N ALA A 1028 4.11 -42.50 14.94
CA ALA A 1028 3.28 -41.55 15.68
C ALA A 1028 3.45 -41.62 17.21
N SER A 1029 3.86 -42.76 17.77
CA SER A 1029 4.14 -42.89 19.20
C SER A 1029 5.55 -42.44 19.57
N LYS A 1030 6.56 -42.71 18.72
CA LYS A 1030 7.91 -42.17 18.91
C LYS A 1030 7.94 -40.64 18.71
N LEU A 1031 7.15 -40.13 17.77
CA LEU A 1031 6.98 -38.69 17.58
C LEU A 1031 6.25 -38.03 18.76
N GLU A 1032 5.24 -38.68 19.34
CA GLU A 1032 4.62 -38.20 20.59
C GLU A 1032 5.64 -38.15 21.74
N ALA A 1033 6.51 -39.16 21.83
CA ALA A 1033 7.54 -39.21 22.87
C ALA A 1033 8.53 -38.03 22.78
N LEU A 1034 8.82 -37.48 21.59
CA LEU A 1034 9.65 -36.27 21.43
C LEU A 1034 9.08 -35.10 22.24
N PHE A 1035 7.79 -34.82 22.07
CA PHE A 1035 7.08 -33.71 22.72
C PHE A 1035 6.69 -33.99 24.17
N ALA A 1036 6.86 -35.25 24.63
CA ALA A 1036 6.56 -35.69 25.99
C ALA A 1036 7.80 -35.99 26.84
N GLN A 1037 9.01 -35.97 26.26
CA GLN A 1037 10.25 -35.97 27.03
C GLN A 1037 10.31 -34.75 27.96
N PRO A 1038 11.10 -34.80 29.04
CA PRO A 1038 11.40 -33.59 29.80
C PRO A 1038 12.01 -32.49 28.92
N GLU A 1039 11.64 -31.25 29.20
CA GLU A 1039 12.36 -30.02 28.79
C GLU A 1039 13.69 -29.90 29.56
N LYS A 1040 14.37 -31.03 29.78
CA LYS A 1040 15.66 -31.10 30.46
C LYS A 1040 16.76 -31.50 29.49
N ALA A 1041 17.87 -30.84 29.75
CA ALA A 1041 19.03 -30.70 28.91
C ALA A 1041 20.17 -31.62 29.42
N GLU A 1042 19.92 -32.92 29.60
CA GLU A 1042 20.96 -33.83 30.10
C GLU A 1042 22.10 -33.96 29.08
N GLY A 1043 23.23 -33.30 29.40
CA GLY A 1043 24.40 -33.23 28.54
C GLY A 1043 24.47 -31.99 27.63
N MET A 1044 23.56 -31.00 27.76
CA MET A 1044 23.74 -29.73 27.05
C MET A 1044 24.83 -28.89 27.72
N GLY A 1045 26.04 -28.98 27.17
CA GLY A 1045 26.85 -27.78 27.02
C GLY A 1045 26.07 -26.78 26.14
N PHE A 1046 26.21 -25.49 26.42
CA PHE A 1046 25.42 -24.43 25.80
C PHE A 1046 25.71 -24.36 24.28
N THR A 1047 24.80 -24.89 23.45
CA THR A 1047 24.59 -24.44 22.06
C THR A 1047 23.49 -23.39 22.14
N SER A 1048 23.83 -22.15 21.80
CA SER A 1048 23.01 -20.96 22.13
C SER A 1048 21.68 -20.93 21.38
N ASP A 1049 21.62 -21.61 20.24
CA ASP A 1049 20.52 -21.75 19.30
C ASP A 1049 19.44 -22.77 19.71
N VAL A 1050 19.77 -23.88 20.41
CA VAL A 1050 18.81 -24.95 20.78
C VAL A 1050 17.83 -24.49 21.88
N THR A 1051 16.80 -23.76 21.46
CA THR A 1051 15.89 -22.99 22.33
C THR A 1051 14.42 -23.19 21.92
N GLY A 1052 13.47 -22.59 22.66
CA GLY A 1052 12.04 -22.75 22.40
C GLY A 1052 11.54 -24.19 22.53
N LEU A 1053 11.79 -24.82 23.69
CA LEU A 1053 11.52 -26.25 23.89
C LEU A 1053 10.03 -26.59 24.10
N ILE A 1054 9.61 -27.70 23.50
CA ILE A 1054 8.41 -28.47 23.86
C ILE A 1054 8.85 -29.94 23.99
N GLY A 1055 9.20 -30.34 25.21
CA GLY A 1055 9.98 -31.55 25.45
C GLY A 1055 11.37 -31.47 24.81
N GLN A 1056 11.66 -32.31 23.82
CA GLN A 1056 12.91 -32.28 23.03
C GLN A 1056 12.77 -31.63 21.64
N TYR A 1057 11.56 -31.23 21.24
CA TYR A 1057 11.40 -30.35 20.08
C TYR A 1057 11.93 -28.97 20.45
N ALA A 1058 12.88 -28.45 19.69
CA ALA A 1058 13.35 -27.07 19.78
C ALA A 1058 12.77 -26.29 18.60
N HIS A 1059 12.20 -25.11 18.85
CA HIS A 1059 11.73 -24.23 17.79
C HIS A 1059 12.70 -23.11 17.44
N GLY A 1060 13.65 -22.79 18.31
CA GLY A 1060 14.67 -21.77 18.00
C GLY A 1060 15.76 -22.24 17.04
N ASN A 1061 15.62 -23.46 16.48
CA ASN A 1061 16.52 -24.01 15.48
C ASN A 1061 15.76 -24.91 14.47
N GLU A 1062 16.18 -24.77 13.21
CA GLU A 1062 15.61 -25.17 11.94
C GLU A 1062 15.35 -26.68 11.70
N PRO A 1063 16.16 -27.64 12.17
CA PRO A 1063 15.96 -29.07 11.92
C PRO A 1063 14.61 -29.59 12.41
N GLY A 1064 14.01 -28.92 13.39
CA GLY A 1064 12.70 -29.27 13.94
C GLY A 1064 11.51 -28.84 13.07
N HIS A 1065 11.64 -27.84 12.20
CA HIS A 1065 10.52 -27.01 11.72
C HIS A 1065 9.36 -27.73 11.00
N HIS A 1066 9.60 -28.85 10.33
CA HIS A 1066 8.55 -29.67 9.70
C HIS A 1066 7.92 -30.72 10.63
N THR A 1067 8.52 -30.97 11.80
CA THR A 1067 8.28 -32.15 12.65
C THR A 1067 6.83 -32.26 13.14
N ALA A 1068 6.21 -31.14 13.55
CA ALA A 1068 4.80 -31.13 13.97
C ALA A 1068 3.83 -31.57 12.85
N TYR A 1069 4.18 -31.35 11.59
CA TYR A 1069 3.36 -31.69 10.42
C TYR A 1069 3.43 -33.19 10.04
N LEU A 1070 4.43 -33.94 10.53
CA LEU A 1070 4.53 -35.39 10.29
C LEU A 1070 3.38 -36.20 10.91
N PHE A 1071 2.74 -35.70 11.97
CA PHE A 1071 1.56 -36.34 12.55
C PHE A 1071 0.40 -36.50 11.55
N ARG A 1072 0.27 -35.64 10.53
CA ARG A 1072 -0.69 -35.84 9.42
C ARG A 1072 -0.38 -37.12 8.65
N TYR A 1073 0.86 -37.30 8.20
CA TYR A 1073 1.31 -38.52 7.50
C TYR A 1073 1.15 -39.78 8.36
N PHE A 1074 1.32 -39.67 9.68
CA PHE A 1074 1.20 -40.80 10.62
C PHE A 1074 -0.24 -41.00 11.16
N GLY A 1075 -1.23 -40.25 10.69
CA GLY A 1075 -2.65 -40.47 10.99
C GLY A 1075 -3.19 -39.83 12.28
N LYS A 1076 -2.43 -38.95 12.94
CA LYS A 1076 -2.84 -38.17 14.13
C LYS A 1076 -2.94 -36.66 13.82
N GLY A 1077 -3.61 -36.28 12.73
CA GLY A 1077 -3.64 -34.89 12.25
C GLY A 1077 -4.04 -33.83 13.30
N TRP A 1078 -4.94 -34.16 14.24
CA TRP A 1078 -5.32 -33.31 15.37
C TRP A 1078 -4.12 -32.92 16.28
N ARG A 1079 -3.03 -33.69 16.28
CA ARG A 1079 -1.82 -33.38 17.06
C ARG A 1079 -0.94 -32.33 16.37
N THR A 1080 -0.93 -32.30 15.04
CA THR A 1080 -0.37 -31.16 14.27
C THR A 1080 -1.13 -29.87 14.62
N GLU A 1081 -2.46 -29.92 14.67
CA GLU A 1081 -3.31 -28.77 14.98
C GLU A 1081 -3.04 -28.21 16.38
N GLU A 1082 -2.84 -29.08 17.38
CA GLU A 1082 -2.45 -28.68 18.73
C GLU A 1082 -1.05 -28.09 18.82
N LEU A 1083 -0.05 -28.75 18.21
CA LEU A 1083 1.34 -28.35 18.33
C LEU A 1083 1.61 -27.04 17.57
N VAL A 1084 1.05 -26.88 16.37
CA VAL A 1084 1.16 -25.60 15.63
C VAL A 1084 0.54 -24.46 16.45
N ARG A 1085 -0.60 -24.69 17.12
CA ARG A 1085 -1.20 -23.71 18.03
C ARG A 1085 -0.27 -23.38 19.20
N GLU A 1086 0.26 -24.39 19.88
CA GLU A 1086 1.13 -24.22 21.05
C GLU A 1086 2.44 -23.50 20.69
N ILE A 1087 3.03 -23.83 19.54
CA ILE A 1087 4.22 -23.19 18.99
C ILE A 1087 3.95 -21.70 18.70
N CYS A 1088 2.87 -21.40 17.97
CA CYS A 1088 2.47 -20.01 17.69
C CYS A 1088 2.20 -19.21 18.97
N ASP A 1089 1.44 -19.76 19.92
CA ASP A 1089 1.07 -19.07 21.16
C ASP A 1089 2.27 -18.86 22.12
N LYS A 1090 3.27 -19.76 22.14
CA LYS A 1090 4.45 -19.66 23.03
C LYS A 1090 5.57 -18.80 22.46
N PHE A 1091 5.88 -18.94 21.17
CA PHE A 1091 7.17 -18.54 20.61
C PHE A 1091 7.12 -17.39 19.60
N TYR A 1092 5.93 -16.84 19.34
CA TYR A 1092 5.74 -15.63 18.53
C TYR A 1092 4.87 -14.63 19.28
N ARG A 1093 5.48 -13.57 19.81
CA ARG A 1093 4.81 -12.55 20.63
C ARG A 1093 5.08 -11.15 20.11
N ALA A 1094 4.15 -10.22 20.32
CA ALA A 1094 4.33 -8.80 20.06
C ALA A 1094 5.16 -8.14 21.19
N ALA A 1095 6.44 -8.51 21.29
CA ALA A 1095 7.38 -8.04 22.29
C ALA A 1095 8.83 -8.14 21.78
N PRO A 1096 9.81 -7.39 22.34
CA PRO A 1096 11.20 -7.45 21.90
C PRO A 1096 11.83 -8.85 22.01
N ASP A 1097 11.50 -9.61 23.05
CA ASP A 1097 11.85 -11.03 23.25
C ASP A 1097 10.88 -11.99 22.54
N GLY A 1098 10.20 -11.51 21.50
CA GLY A 1098 9.06 -12.15 20.86
C GLY A 1098 9.38 -13.36 19.97
N LEU A 1099 10.67 -13.67 19.75
CA LEU A 1099 11.16 -14.85 19.05
C LEU A 1099 11.97 -15.73 20.02
N CYS A 1100 11.82 -17.05 19.92
CA CYS A 1100 12.45 -17.98 20.85
C CYS A 1100 13.92 -18.30 20.57
N GLY A 1101 14.35 -18.14 19.31
CA GLY A 1101 15.72 -18.27 18.82
C GLY A 1101 15.93 -17.30 17.65
N ASN A 1102 17.06 -17.47 16.96
CA ASN A 1102 17.47 -16.67 15.80
C ASN A 1102 16.33 -16.47 14.79
N GLU A 1103 16.26 -15.31 14.13
CA GLU A 1103 15.28 -15.07 13.07
C GLU A 1103 15.69 -15.73 11.72
N ASP A 1104 17.00 -15.96 11.55
CA ASP A 1104 17.67 -16.57 10.40
C ASP A 1104 17.12 -16.14 9.04
N CYS A 1105 17.33 -14.86 8.73
CA CYS A 1105 17.10 -14.26 7.42
C CYS A 1105 15.67 -14.44 6.89
N GLY A 1106 14.66 -14.32 7.75
CA GLY A 1106 13.25 -14.49 7.42
C GLY A 1106 12.69 -15.89 7.64
N GLN A 1107 13.50 -16.89 8.04
CA GLN A 1107 13.06 -18.28 8.11
C GLN A 1107 12.06 -18.53 9.26
N MET A 1108 12.34 -18.03 10.46
CA MET A 1108 11.39 -18.14 11.59
C MET A 1108 10.10 -17.39 11.30
N SER A 1109 10.18 -16.22 10.68
CA SER A 1109 9.00 -15.45 10.26
C SER A 1109 8.18 -16.15 9.19
N ALA A 1110 8.83 -16.79 8.20
CA ALA A 1110 8.15 -17.56 7.16
C ALA A 1110 7.41 -18.78 7.73
N TRP A 1111 7.99 -19.46 8.73
CA TRP A 1111 7.31 -20.56 9.44
C TRP A 1111 6.01 -20.06 10.08
N TYR A 1112 6.05 -18.93 10.80
CA TYR A 1112 4.87 -18.33 11.40
C TYR A 1112 3.81 -17.95 10.36
N LEU A 1113 4.19 -17.23 9.30
CA LEU A 1113 3.24 -16.74 8.28
C LEU A 1113 2.47 -17.88 7.60
N LEU A 1114 3.17 -18.97 7.25
CA LEU A 1114 2.60 -20.18 6.65
C LEU A 1114 1.73 -20.95 7.65
N SER A 1115 2.23 -21.21 8.85
CA SER A 1115 1.50 -21.90 9.92
C SER A 1115 0.26 -21.13 10.38
N ALA A 1116 0.33 -19.80 10.48
CA ALA A 1116 -0.80 -18.92 10.81
C ALA A 1116 -1.88 -18.91 9.72
N ALA A 1117 -1.49 -19.08 8.45
CA ALA A 1117 -2.41 -19.34 7.33
C ALA A 1117 -2.92 -20.79 7.27
N GLY A 1118 -2.39 -21.69 8.12
CA GLY A 1118 -2.88 -23.06 8.29
C GLY A 1118 -2.27 -24.12 7.36
N PHE A 1119 -1.13 -23.86 6.72
CA PHE A 1119 -0.44 -24.86 5.90
C PHE A 1119 1.07 -24.63 5.81
N TYR A 1120 1.88 -25.70 5.67
CA TYR A 1120 3.35 -25.61 5.67
C TYR A 1120 4.01 -26.53 4.60
N PRO A 1121 5.06 -26.07 3.90
CA PRO A 1121 5.78 -26.84 2.89
C PRO A 1121 6.75 -27.85 3.50
N LEU A 1122 6.25 -28.97 4.05
CA LEU A 1122 7.10 -30.04 4.63
C LEU A 1122 8.15 -30.57 3.65
N ASN A 1123 7.85 -30.59 2.35
CA ASN A 1123 8.83 -30.82 1.29
C ASN A 1123 8.86 -29.57 0.39
N PRO A 1124 9.82 -28.66 0.60
CA PRO A 1124 9.92 -27.40 -0.13
C PRO A 1124 9.81 -27.50 -1.66
N ALA A 1125 10.43 -28.51 -2.28
CA ALA A 1125 10.48 -28.67 -3.74
C ALA A 1125 9.39 -29.60 -4.32
N SER A 1126 8.39 -29.98 -3.52
CA SER A 1126 7.26 -30.82 -3.97
C SER A 1126 6.17 -30.05 -4.72
N GLY A 1127 6.07 -28.73 -4.49
CA GLY A 1127 4.90 -27.94 -4.87
C GLY A 1127 3.64 -28.25 -4.04
N GLU A 1128 3.79 -28.88 -2.87
CA GLU A 1128 2.72 -29.31 -1.97
C GLU A 1128 2.91 -28.76 -0.55
N TYR A 1129 1.80 -28.40 0.11
CA TYR A 1129 1.76 -27.86 1.47
C TYR A 1129 0.86 -28.73 2.35
N VAL A 1130 1.36 -29.14 3.51
CA VAL A 1130 0.64 -29.95 4.49
C VAL A 1130 -0.25 -29.06 5.34
N LEU A 1131 -1.53 -29.41 5.49
CA LEU A 1131 -2.48 -28.63 6.29
C LEU A 1131 -2.18 -28.75 7.79
N GLY A 1132 -2.04 -27.60 8.46
CA GLY A 1132 -2.00 -27.46 9.91
C GLY A 1132 -3.38 -27.09 10.45
N ALA A 1133 -3.43 -26.04 11.28
CA ALA A 1133 -4.64 -25.30 11.64
C ALA A 1133 -4.35 -23.80 11.52
N PRO A 1134 -5.26 -22.98 10.94
CA PRO A 1134 -5.07 -21.54 10.84
C PRO A 1134 -5.14 -20.87 12.22
N GLN A 1135 -4.31 -19.85 12.44
CA GLN A 1135 -4.25 -19.09 13.69
C GLN A 1135 -4.97 -17.75 13.61
N LEU A 1136 -5.32 -17.30 12.41
CA LEU A 1136 -6.00 -16.03 12.15
C LEU A 1136 -7.33 -16.25 11.42
N PRO A 1137 -8.42 -15.54 11.78
CA PRO A 1137 -9.73 -15.65 11.12
C PRO A 1137 -9.72 -15.50 9.60
N LYS A 1138 -8.80 -14.69 9.06
CA LYS A 1138 -8.58 -14.52 7.61
C LYS A 1138 -7.13 -14.17 7.30
N VAL A 1139 -6.58 -14.80 6.27
CA VAL A 1139 -5.30 -14.45 5.65
C VAL A 1139 -5.48 -14.41 4.13
N SER A 1140 -4.87 -13.44 3.42
CA SER A 1140 -5.03 -13.24 1.98
C SER A 1140 -3.70 -12.89 1.30
N PHE A 1141 -3.20 -13.85 0.53
CA PHE A 1141 -2.01 -13.76 -0.31
C PHE A 1141 -2.36 -13.02 -1.62
N ASP A 1142 -1.58 -12.04 -2.04
CA ASP A 1142 -1.40 -11.68 -3.45
C ASP A 1142 -0.62 -12.81 -4.11
N VAL A 1143 -1.14 -13.32 -5.23
CA VAL A 1143 -0.48 -14.39 -6.01
C VAL A 1143 -0.17 -13.91 -7.43
N GLY A 1144 -0.08 -12.59 -7.60
CA GLY A 1144 0.23 -11.92 -8.86
C GLY A 1144 -0.97 -11.81 -9.81
N ASN A 1145 -0.78 -11.04 -10.89
CA ASN A 1145 -1.79 -10.84 -11.94
C ASN A 1145 -3.17 -10.37 -11.44
N GLY A 1146 -3.20 -9.57 -10.34
CA GLY A 1146 -4.43 -9.09 -9.71
C GLY A 1146 -5.26 -10.16 -8.99
N LYS A 1147 -4.70 -11.37 -8.79
CA LYS A 1147 -5.37 -12.50 -8.14
C LYS A 1147 -4.97 -12.59 -6.68
N ARG A 1148 -5.91 -13.04 -5.83
CA ARG A 1148 -5.62 -13.33 -4.42
C ARG A 1148 -6.05 -14.74 -4.06
N PHE A 1149 -5.26 -15.40 -3.22
CA PHE A 1149 -5.65 -16.63 -2.53
C PHE A 1149 -6.00 -16.29 -1.08
N THR A 1150 -7.21 -16.61 -0.65
CA THR A 1150 -7.72 -16.23 0.67
C THR A 1150 -8.02 -17.45 1.53
N VAL A 1151 -7.37 -17.56 2.67
CA VAL A 1151 -7.75 -18.49 3.73
C VAL A 1151 -8.79 -17.83 4.63
N LEU A 1152 -9.84 -18.58 4.99
CA LEU A 1152 -10.86 -18.21 5.97
C LEU A 1152 -10.96 -19.30 7.03
N ALA A 1153 -10.91 -18.94 8.30
CA ALA A 1153 -11.11 -19.84 9.44
C ALA A 1153 -12.45 -19.53 10.11
N LYS A 1154 -13.48 -20.33 9.81
CA LYS A 1154 -14.82 -20.18 10.40
C LYS A 1154 -14.83 -20.79 11.79
N ASN A 1155 -15.49 -20.10 12.72
CA ASN A 1155 -15.62 -20.52 14.11
C ASN A 1155 -14.30 -20.66 14.90
N LEU A 1156 -13.19 -20.09 14.41
CA LEU A 1156 -11.91 -20.07 15.12
C LEU A 1156 -12.05 -19.36 16.48
N SER A 1157 -11.64 -20.03 17.55
CA SER A 1157 -11.53 -19.49 18.91
C SER A 1157 -10.44 -20.25 19.68
N ARG A 1158 -10.18 -19.85 20.93
CA ARG A 1158 -9.24 -20.55 21.82
C ARG A 1158 -9.66 -22.00 22.09
N GLU A 1159 -10.97 -22.25 22.16
CA GLU A 1159 -11.58 -23.57 22.31
C GLU A 1159 -11.65 -24.31 20.98
N ASN A 1160 -12.02 -23.61 19.90
CA ASN A 1160 -12.20 -24.18 18.57
C ASN A 1160 -10.89 -24.19 17.78
N LYS A 1161 -9.93 -25.02 18.23
CA LYS A 1161 -8.60 -25.14 17.64
C LYS A 1161 -8.41 -26.29 16.63
N TYR A 1162 -9.37 -27.22 16.54
CA TYR A 1162 -9.27 -28.38 15.64
C TYR A 1162 -9.95 -28.12 14.30
N VAL A 1163 -9.47 -28.76 13.24
CA VAL A 1163 -10.05 -28.65 11.89
C VAL A 1163 -11.11 -29.73 11.68
N LYS A 1164 -12.37 -29.31 11.51
CA LYS A 1164 -13.51 -30.20 11.23
C LYS A 1164 -13.67 -30.48 9.73
N SER A 1165 -13.45 -29.49 8.87
CA SER A 1165 -13.45 -29.70 7.42
C SER A 1165 -12.71 -28.58 6.70
N VAL A 1166 -12.22 -28.86 5.50
CA VAL A 1166 -11.55 -27.89 4.62
C VAL A 1166 -12.19 -27.91 3.24
N ARG A 1167 -12.44 -26.72 2.68
CA ARG A 1167 -12.96 -26.56 1.32
C ARG A 1167 -12.05 -25.67 0.48
N LEU A 1168 -11.70 -26.14 -0.71
CA LEU A 1168 -11.00 -25.35 -1.72
C LEU A 1168 -12.02 -24.92 -2.78
N ASN A 1169 -12.24 -23.62 -2.91
CA ASN A 1169 -13.22 -23.01 -3.82
C ASN A 1169 -14.63 -23.66 -3.68
N GLY A 1170 -15.10 -23.79 -2.43
CA GLY A 1170 -16.40 -24.37 -2.06
C GLY A 1170 -16.45 -25.91 -2.08
N ARG A 1171 -15.54 -26.59 -2.78
CA ARG A 1171 -15.46 -28.06 -2.87
C ARG A 1171 -14.68 -28.63 -1.68
N PRO A 1172 -15.09 -29.73 -1.05
CA PRO A 1172 -14.28 -30.42 -0.04
C PRO A 1172 -12.88 -30.72 -0.58
N LEU A 1173 -11.85 -30.40 0.21
CA LEU A 1173 -10.47 -30.78 -0.09
C LEU A 1173 -10.26 -32.21 0.42
N ALA A 1174 -9.86 -33.12 -0.47
CA ALA A 1174 -9.55 -34.50 -0.11
C ALA A 1174 -8.13 -34.61 0.49
N GLY A 1175 -7.98 -35.45 1.52
CA GLY A 1175 -6.72 -35.57 2.27
C GLY A 1175 -6.29 -34.28 2.98
N PHE A 1176 -4.98 -34.13 3.20
CA PHE A 1176 -4.38 -33.05 3.99
C PHE A 1176 -3.34 -32.21 3.23
N VAL A 1177 -3.41 -32.20 1.89
CA VAL A 1177 -2.42 -31.55 1.02
C VAL A 1177 -3.08 -30.49 0.14
N LEU A 1178 -2.54 -29.26 0.22
CA LEU A 1178 -2.83 -28.15 -0.68
C LEU A 1178 -1.70 -28.05 -1.72
N ARG A 1179 -2.02 -27.80 -3.00
CA ARG A 1179 -1.01 -27.70 -4.06
C ARG A 1179 -0.73 -26.26 -4.45
N HIS A 1180 0.54 -25.94 -4.72
CA HIS A 1180 0.97 -24.62 -5.16
C HIS A 1180 0.22 -24.13 -6.41
N LYS A 1181 -0.02 -25.00 -7.39
CA LYS A 1181 -0.81 -24.68 -8.59
C LYS A 1181 -2.25 -24.22 -8.30
N ASP A 1182 -2.78 -24.53 -7.13
CA ASP A 1182 -4.13 -24.14 -6.71
C ASP A 1182 -4.11 -22.88 -5.83
N VAL A 1183 -2.99 -22.61 -5.13
CA VAL A 1183 -2.68 -21.30 -4.51
C VAL A 1183 -2.45 -20.24 -5.58
N ALA A 1184 -1.54 -20.49 -6.53
CA ALA A 1184 -1.13 -19.56 -7.59
C ALA A 1184 -2.26 -19.18 -8.59
N LYS A 1185 -3.35 -19.95 -8.62
CA LYS A 1185 -4.56 -19.58 -9.38
C LYS A 1185 -5.40 -18.51 -8.70
N GLY A 1186 -5.17 -18.26 -7.40
CA GLY A 1186 -6.10 -17.53 -6.54
C GLY A 1186 -7.34 -18.35 -6.20
N GLY A 1187 -8.18 -17.81 -5.32
CA GLY A 1187 -9.39 -18.47 -4.84
C GLY A 1187 -9.56 -18.40 -3.32
N LYS A 1188 -10.27 -19.38 -2.76
CA LYS A 1188 -10.57 -19.47 -1.32
C LYS A 1188 -10.28 -20.85 -0.76
N LEU A 1189 -9.64 -20.89 0.40
CA LEU A 1189 -9.49 -22.06 1.26
C LEU A 1189 -10.26 -21.80 2.56
N GLU A 1190 -11.33 -22.56 2.80
CA GLU A 1190 -12.22 -22.36 3.94
C GLU A 1190 -12.05 -23.51 4.92
N PHE A 1191 -11.52 -23.21 6.11
CA PHE A 1191 -11.50 -24.10 7.25
C PHE A 1191 -12.77 -23.90 8.08
N GLU A 1192 -13.36 -25.01 8.52
CA GLU A 1192 -14.39 -25.05 9.56
C GLU A 1192 -13.73 -25.55 10.85
N MET A 1193 -13.69 -24.72 11.89
CA MET A 1193 -13.01 -25.05 13.15
C MET A 1193 -13.97 -25.68 14.17
N SER A 1194 -13.44 -26.43 15.14
CA SER A 1194 -14.21 -27.10 16.19
C SER A 1194 -13.39 -27.31 17.46
N SER A 1195 -14.07 -27.45 18.60
CA SER A 1195 -13.50 -27.86 19.90
C SER A 1195 -13.35 -29.38 20.05
N VAL A 1196 -13.85 -30.17 19.09
CA VAL A 1196 -13.81 -31.64 19.13
C VAL A 1196 -12.71 -32.19 18.22
N ARG A 1197 -11.81 -33.02 18.78
CA ARG A 1197 -10.83 -33.80 18.02
C ARG A 1197 -11.54 -34.80 17.09
N GLU A 1198 -11.35 -34.70 15.77
CA GLU A 1198 -11.73 -35.79 14.86
C GLU A 1198 -10.81 -37.01 15.07
N ARG A 1199 -11.40 -38.12 15.52
CA ARG A 1199 -10.65 -39.36 15.87
C ARG A 1199 -10.33 -40.27 14.68
N LYS A 1200 -10.80 -39.95 13.47
CA LYS A 1200 -10.53 -40.70 12.24
C LYS A 1200 -9.92 -39.75 11.21
N GLY A 1201 -8.65 -39.94 10.87
CA GLY A 1201 -8.01 -39.13 9.84
C GLY A 1201 -8.73 -39.27 8.49
N GLY A 1202 -9.02 -38.14 7.85
CA GLY A 1202 -9.55 -38.10 6.49
C GLY A 1202 -8.59 -38.82 5.53
N ARG A 1203 -9.16 -39.69 4.69
CA ARG A 1203 -8.48 -40.28 3.53
C ARG A 1203 -8.48 -39.31 2.35
#